data_AF-A0A6I2QZL4-F1
#
_entry.id   AF-A0A6I2QZL4-F1
#
_cell.length_a   1.000
_cell.length_b   1.000
_cell.length_c   1.000
_cell.angle_alpha   90.00
_cell.angle_beta   90.00
_cell.angle_gamma   90.00
#
_symmetry.space_group_name_H-M   'P 1'
#
loop_
_entity.id
_entity.type
_entity.pdbx_description
1 polymer ?
#
loop_
_entity_poly.entity_id
_entity_poly.type
_entity_poly.pdbx_seq_one_letter_code
_entity_poly.pdbx_strand_id
1 'polypeptide(L)'
;MLPRWTNPPERNTQEWIDAFRTNPRLSVVERIASDLSFAEGKLYRVDENGDEQELTHHPFLDFWANPNPLHEMSNAALWRLLEIYLKLKGEGYFIMEKSPLGVPVELWPVPVHWVQMTPYLDHPYYTVRLTNGLLMNVSVDDMFVMKDLNPIDPFKRGLGQSEALADEIETDEYAAKFQKRFFFNDATPNLIIGMPKSTPEQRQRFRSEWLERFRGVFQSHGVATVNGEVTVNKVGDSMKDMDMVNGRTFLRNAVLEHFGVPREIMGITESSNRATSEAAQFIYAQNVLMPNLRRREEAINNQIIPYFGNDLVWRFDDIIPRNQEFDKALGIDGWNAGLLTKDEAREKLGMPPALVGGDVYKTQFSDVYIREDDDPVAISTAAANLQYAESAPPLETGGEQDIEITDNGIPLDAENGAEGTGDGAEGIEIVSSKGTSPEERKNLQVQAAQRALLQAEREQTQRFEIATLKYLREQGRRVSNAMGGTTKDERSVWDILMGAIPGYDPNSEDAAEQSAAAWSSLSEADRTRLVSAFTLGLIDWPQEETALLNIFEPLWKESYDKGAGVSAKLYNLQAVQRPELISTAKLRGGVRVKGITETTQQSIARIVSAGLEHGDSRATIAKQIEQEMQTTASRARTIATQECNTSLLTGHYDMMRKAGAAWKTWHVANMSAARPSHKRLNGERVPIDAKFSNGLMRPCDPDCTDPAEVVNCHCFLTFDK
;
A
#
# COMPACT_ATOMS: atom_id res chain seq x y z
N MET A 1 18.16 18.30 43.01
CA MET A 1 18.79 17.00 42.72
C MET A 1 17.68 16.06 42.29
N LEU A 2 17.50 15.84 40.99
CA LEU A 2 16.51 14.88 40.50
C LEU A 2 16.91 13.48 41.01
N PRO A 3 15.98 12.68 41.56
CA PRO A 3 16.27 11.32 41.98
C PRO A 3 16.95 10.52 40.86
N ARG A 4 17.86 9.62 41.23
CA ARG A 4 18.67 8.76 40.32
C ARG A 4 17.84 7.84 39.40
N TRP A 5 16.52 7.89 39.50
CA TRP A 5 15.54 7.01 38.83
C TRP A 5 14.42 7.79 38.14
N THR A 6 14.58 9.10 37.91
CA THR A 6 13.49 9.93 37.38
C THR A 6 13.36 9.81 35.85
N ASN A 7 14.50 9.66 35.14
CA ASN A 7 14.56 9.42 33.70
C ASN A 7 15.46 8.21 33.40
N PRO A 8 15.14 7.38 32.39
CA PRO A 8 16.09 6.42 31.83
C PRO A 8 17.39 7.14 31.40
N PRO A 9 18.56 6.51 31.57
CA PRO A 9 19.82 7.11 31.13
C PRO A 9 19.87 7.15 29.59
N GLU A 10 20.16 8.32 29.02
CA GLU A 10 20.41 8.46 27.59
C GLU A 10 21.70 7.73 27.17
N ARG A 11 21.68 7.13 25.98
CA ARG A 11 22.86 6.46 25.41
C ARG A 11 23.96 7.43 25.04
N ASN A 12 25.18 7.12 25.46
CA ASN A 12 26.37 7.79 24.96
C ASN A 12 26.75 7.31 23.55
N THR A 13 27.72 7.99 22.91
CA THR A 13 28.19 7.66 21.55
C THR A 13 28.62 6.21 21.40
N GLN A 14 29.33 5.64 22.38
CA GLN A 14 29.80 4.26 22.30
C GLN A 14 28.64 3.26 22.41
N GLU A 15 27.69 3.53 23.31
CA GLU A 15 26.50 2.70 23.49
C GLU A 15 25.62 2.67 22.23
N TRP A 16 25.54 3.77 21.48
CA TRP A 16 24.89 3.80 20.18
C TRP A 16 25.56 2.91 19.13
N ILE A 17 26.90 2.89 19.10
CA ILE A 17 27.64 2.00 18.20
C ILE A 17 27.46 0.53 18.62
N ASP A 18 27.49 0.24 19.93
CA ASP A 18 27.24 -1.12 20.44
C ASP A 18 25.79 -1.57 20.22
N ALA A 19 24.84 -0.64 20.21
CA ALA A 19 23.43 -0.91 19.92
C ALA A 19 23.24 -1.45 18.50
N PHE A 20 24.03 -1.00 17.52
CA PHE A 20 23.97 -1.50 16.14
C PHE A 20 24.14 -3.02 16.05
N ARG A 21 24.98 -3.60 16.93
CA ARG A 21 25.19 -5.04 17.01
C ARG A 21 24.03 -5.79 17.68
N THR A 22 23.32 -5.14 18.59
CA THR A 22 22.43 -5.83 19.54
C THR A 22 20.94 -5.59 19.29
N ASN A 23 20.59 -4.49 18.63
CA ASN A 23 19.21 -4.07 18.44
C ASN A 23 18.76 -4.23 16.97
N PRO A 24 17.78 -5.10 16.69
CA PRO A 24 17.32 -5.35 15.32
C PRO A 24 16.60 -4.14 14.69
N ARG A 25 16.17 -3.14 15.46
CA ARG A 25 15.53 -1.93 14.92
C ARG A 25 16.49 -1.07 14.10
N LEU A 26 17.80 -1.22 14.32
CA LEU A 26 18.83 -0.54 13.54
C LEU A 26 19.13 -1.24 12.20
N SER A 27 18.45 -2.35 11.88
CA SER A 27 18.57 -3.01 10.56
C SER A 27 18.19 -2.11 9.38
N VAL A 28 17.36 -1.09 9.61
CA VAL A 28 17.04 -0.07 8.60
C VAL A 28 18.27 0.75 8.21
N VAL A 29 19.14 1.06 9.17
CA VAL A 29 20.40 1.77 8.93
C VAL A 29 21.33 0.91 8.09
N GLU A 30 21.44 -0.37 8.44
CA GLU A 30 22.21 -1.35 7.66
C GLU A 30 21.69 -1.48 6.23
N ARG A 31 20.36 -1.48 6.03
CA ARG A 31 19.75 -1.55 4.71
C ARG A 31 20.11 -0.34 3.85
N ILE A 32 19.95 0.88 4.37
CA ILE A 32 20.34 2.12 3.69
C ILE A 32 21.84 2.11 3.35
N ALA A 33 22.68 1.78 4.33
CA ALA A 33 24.13 1.77 4.16
C ALA A 33 24.59 0.75 3.12
N SER A 34 23.98 -0.44 3.11
CA SER A 34 24.28 -1.48 2.12
C SER A 34 23.83 -1.07 0.72
N ASP A 35 22.62 -0.53 0.56
CA ASP A 35 22.10 -0.13 -0.76
C ASP A 35 22.92 1.05 -1.34
N LEU A 36 23.42 1.96 -0.49
CA LEU A 36 24.32 3.05 -0.89
C LEU A 36 25.79 2.64 -1.12
N SER A 37 26.18 1.43 -0.71
CA SER A 37 27.58 0.98 -0.80
C SER A 37 27.99 0.56 -2.21
N PHE A 38 27.02 0.18 -3.04
CA PHE A 38 27.22 -0.23 -4.42
C PHE A 38 26.92 0.89 -5.42
N ALA A 39 26.73 2.13 -4.94
CA ALA A 39 26.50 3.25 -5.83
C ALA A 39 27.76 3.53 -6.66
N GLU A 40 27.61 3.44 -7.98
CA GLU A 40 28.66 3.78 -8.94
C GLU A 40 28.62 5.28 -9.26
N GLY A 41 29.74 5.81 -9.69
CA GLY A 41 29.87 7.20 -10.08
C GLY A 41 30.96 7.38 -11.11
N LYS A 42 30.96 8.57 -11.70
CA LYS A 42 31.81 8.94 -12.82
C LYS A 42 32.50 10.26 -12.55
N LEU A 43 33.71 10.37 -13.07
CA LEU A 43 34.52 11.58 -12.98
C LEU A 43 34.36 12.39 -14.27
N TYR A 44 34.08 13.67 -14.13
CA TYR A 44 33.94 14.61 -15.23
C TYR A 44 35.00 15.70 -15.12
N ARG A 45 35.49 16.17 -16.27
CA ARG A 45 36.21 17.43 -16.40
C ARG A 45 35.24 18.51 -16.88
N VAL A 46 35.21 19.64 -16.20
CA VAL A 46 34.38 20.78 -16.55
C VAL A 46 35.23 21.82 -17.28
N ASP A 47 34.91 22.06 -18.55
CA ASP A 47 35.57 23.11 -19.34
C ASP A 47 35.07 24.51 -18.95
N GLU A 48 35.75 25.59 -19.39
CA GLU A 48 35.37 26.99 -19.07
C GLU A 48 33.94 27.38 -19.50
N ASN A 49 33.34 26.62 -20.43
CA ASN A 49 31.97 26.81 -20.92
C ASN A 49 30.91 26.05 -20.09
N GLY A 50 31.33 25.23 -19.12
CA GLY A 50 30.44 24.38 -18.31
C GLY A 50 30.11 23.03 -18.94
N ASP A 51 30.74 22.66 -20.06
CA ASP A 51 30.59 21.35 -20.68
C ASP A 51 31.34 20.28 -19.86
N GLU A 52 30.65 19.20 -19.51
CA GLU A 52 31.18 18.08 -18.71
C GLU A 52 31.68 16.96 -19.64
N GLN A 53 32.99 16.66 -19.61
CA GLN A 53 33.59 15.54 -20.34
C GLN A 53 33.91 14.39 -19.40
N GLU A 54 33.33 13.20 -19.63
CA GLU A 54 33.60 12.00 -18.83
C GLU A 54 35.06 11.54 -18.98
N LEU A 55 35.76 11.38 -17.86
CA LEU A 55 37.10 10.82 -17.79
C LEU A 55 37.03 9.36 -17.38
N THR A 56 37.58 8.48 -18.22
CA THR A 56 37.63 7.03 -17.95
C THR A 56 38.94 6.58 -17.30
N HIS A 57 39.99 7.39 -17.38
CA HIS A 57 41.30 7.12 -16.79
C HIS A 57 41.81 8.34 -16.03
N HIS A 58 41.95 8.22 -14.72
CA HIS A 58 42.47 9.27 -13.84
C HIS A 58 43.03 8.67 -12.55
N PRO A 59 44.09 9.22 -11.94
CA PRO A 59 44.61 8.74 -10.65
C PRO A 59 43.57 8.71 -9.53
N PHE A 60 42.57 9.60 -9.58
CA PHE A 60 41.43 9.56 -8.66
C PHE A 60 40.61 8.28 -8.81
N LEU A 61 40.39 7.78 -10.03
CA LEU A 61 39.61 6.55 -10.26
C LEU A 61 40.36 5.32 -9.73
N ASP A 62 41.69 5.30 -9.85
CA ASP A 62 42.52 4.23 -9.29
C ASP A 62 42.47 4.24 -7.75
N PHE A 63 42.57 5.44 -7.15
CA PHE A 63 42.38 5.64 -5.70
C PHE A 63 40.97 5.26 -5.26
N TRP A 64 39.94 5.66 -6.01
CA TRP A 64 38.54 5.36 -5.70
C TRP A 64 38.29 3.86 -5.77
N ALA A 65 38.84 3.15 -6.75
CA ALA A 65 38.67 1.70 -6.85
C ALA A 65 39.27 0.96 -5.64
N ASN A 66 40.43 1.39 -5.15
CA ASN A 66 41.12 0.79 -4.01
C ASN A 66 41.56 1.87 -3.00
N PRO A 67 40.64 2.41 -2.18
CA PRO A 67 40.93 3.50 -1.26
C PRO A 67 41.67 3.05 0.00
N ASN A 68 41.87 1.74 0.18
CA ASN A 68 42.62 1.18 1.30
C ASN A 68 43.39 -0.08 0.85
N PRO A 69 44.61 -0.33 1.36
CA PRO A 69 45.41 -1.50 0.99
C PRO A 69 44.87 -2.84 1.55
N LEU A 70 44.02 -2.82 2.58
CA LEU A 70 43.45 -4.03 3.17
C LEU A 70 42.28 -4.55 2.34
N HIS A 71 42.30 -5.82 1.95
CA HIS A 71 41.27 -6.44 1.10
C HIS A 71 39.85 -6.40 1.71
N GLU A 72 39.75 -6.37 3.05
CA GLU A 72 38.47 -6.28 3.78
C GLU A 72 37.89 -4.86 3.77
N MET A 73 38.73 -3.84 3.59
CA MET A 73 38.35 -2.42 3.54
C MET A 73 38.16 -1.97 2.09
N SER A 74 37.35 -2.71 1.34
CA SER A 74 36.96 -2.30 -0.01
C SER A 74 36.22 -0.96 0.01
N ASN A 75 36.17 -0.27 -1.14
CA ASN A 75 35.41 0.97 -1.31
C ASN A 75 33.99 0.85 -0.74
N ALA A 76 33.23 -0.16 -1.19
CA ALA A 76 31.87 -0.40 -0.70
C ALA A 76 31.82 -0.59 0.83
N ALA A 77 32.75 -1.34 1.42
CA ALA A 77 32.77 -1.57 2.86
C ALA A 77 33.03 -0.29 3.66
N LEU A 78 33.94 0.58 3.19
CA LEU A 78 34.25 1.85 3.85
C LEU A 78 33.07 2.81 3.83
N TRP A 79 32.47 3.05 2.66
CA TRP A 79 31.35 3.99 2.57
C TRP A 79 30.08 3.45 3.22
N ARG A 80 29.89 2.12 3.24
CA ARG A 80 28.86 1.49 4.08
C ARG A 80 29.09 1.83 5.56
N LEU A 81 30.31 1.66 6.06
CA LEU A 81 30.65 1.94 7.45
C LEU A 81 30.47 3.42 7.80
N LEU A 82 30.87 4.33 6.90
CA LEU A 82 30.66 5.76 7.06
C LEU A 82 29.17 6.10 7.17
N GLU A 83 28.34 5.54 6.30
CA GLU A 83 26.89 5.77 6.32
C GLU A 83 26.26 5.28 7.63
N ILE A 84 26.71 4.13 8.16
CA ILE A 84 26.29 3.63 9.47
C ILE A 84 26.61 4.66 10.56
N TYR A 85 27.83 5.21 10.57
CA TYR A 85 28.21 6.24 11.55
C TYR A 85 27.37 7.52 11.44
N LEU A 86 27.11 7.98 10.21
CA LEU A 86 26.26 9.15 9.96
C LEU A 86 24.83 8.92 10.44
N LYS A 87 24.21 7.78 10.15
CA LYS A 87 22.83 7.52 10.58
C LYS A 87 22.69 7.29 12.08
N LEU A 88 23.72 6.75 12.74
CA LEU A 88 23.73 6.53 14.19
C LEU A 88 23.99 7.82 14.97
N LYS A 89 25.03 8.58 14.62
CA LYS A 89 25.52 9.71 15.43
C LYS A 89 25.64 11.04 14.67
N GLY A 90 25.31 11.06 13.38
CA GLY A 90 25.33 12.27 12.57
C GLY A 90 26.74 12.70 12.18
N GLU A 91 27.75 11.86 12.37
CA GLU A 91 29.14 12.20 12.06
C GLU A 91 29.87 10.95 11.57
N GLY A 92 30.72 11.11 10.56
CA GLY A 92 31.57 10.06 10.03
C GLY A 92 32.92 10.64 9.60
N TYR A 93 34.00 9.89 9.85
CA TYR A 93 35.37 10.38 9.71
C TYR A 93 36.27 9.34 9.03
N PHE A 94 37.07 9.79 8.06
CA PHE A 94 38.21 9.04 7.53
C PHE A 94 39.50 9.86 7.68
N ILE A 95 40.55 9.25 8.21
CA ILE A 95 41.89 9.84 8.12
C ILE A 95 42.39 9.63 6.69
N MET A 96 42.86 10.71 6.06
CA MET A 96 43.45 10.70 4.73
C MET A 96 44.97 10.62 4.86
N GLU A 97 45.55 9.49 4.45
CA GLU A 97 47.00 9.39 4.30
C GLU A 97 47.39 9.90 2.91
N LYS A 98 48.36 10.81 2.87
CA LYS A 98 48.78 11.49 1.65
C LYS A 98 50.14 10.98 1.21
N SER A 99 50.32 10.88 -0.10
CA SER A 99 51.62 10.63 -0.72
C SER A 99 52.60 11.78 -0.42
N PRO A 100 53.92 11.59 -0.66
CA PRO A 100 54.90 12.69 -0.56
C PRO A 100 54.59 13.91 -1.45
N LEU A 101 53.72 13.76 -2.45
CA LEU A 101 53.26 14.83 -3.34
C LEU A 101 51.99 15.54 -2.82
N GLY A 102 51.50 15.19 -1.63
CA GLY A 102 50.32 15.80 -1.00
C GLY A 102 48.97 15.27 -1.48
N VAL A 103 48.96 14.30 -2.39
CA VAL A 103 47.73 13.68 -2.93
C VAL A 103 47.28 12.52 -2.02
N PRO A 104 45.99 12.43 -1.63
CA PRO A 104 45.45 11.31 -0.87
C PRO A 104 45.68 9.97 -1.59
N VAL A 105 46.17 8.98 -0.84
CA VAL A 105 46.42 7.61 -1.33
C VAL A 105 45.63 6.55 -0.56
N GLU A 106 45.31 6.80 0.71
CA GLU A 106 44.55 5.85 1.53
C GLU A 106 43.54 6.56 2.42
N LEU A 107 42.42 5.89 2.68
CA LEU A 107 41.38 6.28 3.63
C LEU A 107 41.31 5.27 4.77
N TRP A 108 41.43 5.77 6.00
CA TRP A 108 41.38 4.97 7.21
C TRP A 108 40.14 5.33 8.04
N PRO A 109 39.18 4.41 8.21
CA PRO A 109 37.95 4.70 8.93
C PRO A 109 38.19 4.88 10.42
N VAL A 110 37.71 5.99 10.97
CA VAL A 110 37.81 6.29 12.41
C VAL A 110 36.44 6.14 13.05
N PRO A 111 36.28 5.24 14.03
CA PRO A 111 35.06 5.16 14.81
C PRO A 111 34.74 6.49 15.52
N VAL A 112 33.48 6.92 15.45
CA VAL A 112 33.02 8.22 15.98
C VAL A 112 33.34 8.41 17.47
N HIS A 113 33.30 7.33 18.26
CA HIS A 113 33.60 7.37 19.69
C HIS A 113 35.09 7.51 20.01
N TRP A 114 35.99 7.30 19.03
CA TRP A 114 37.42 7.57 19.20
C TRP A 114 37.73 9.06 19.06
N VAL A 115 36.92 9.81 18.31
CA VAL A 115 37.04 11.27 18.20
C VAL A 115 36.53 11.91 19.49
N GLN A 116 37.45 12.42 20.30
CA GLN A 116 37.13 13.07 21.58
C GLN A 116 36.78 14.55 21.39
N MET A 117 37.50 15.23 20.50
CA MET A 117 37.32 16.67 20.25
C MET A 117 37.28 16.94 18.74
N THR A 118 36.30 17.74 18.34
CA THR A 118 36.17 18.32 16.99
C THR A 118 36.89 19.67 16.94
N PRO A 119 37.32 20.12 15.76
CA PRO A 119 37.99 21.41 15.60
C PRO A 119 37.03 22.56 15.95
N TYR A 120 37.60 23.63 16.49
CA TYR A 120 36.93 24.90 16.75
C TYR A 120 37.87 26.06 16.38
N LEU A 121 37.40 27.30 16.45
CA LEU A 121 38.06 28.48 15.86
C LEU A 121 39.56 28.63 16.23
N ASP A 122 39.98 28.17 17.41
CA ASP A 122 41.36 28.25 17.90
C ASP A 122 42.09 26.90 17.99
N HIS A 123 41.49 25.83 17.46
CA HIS A 123 42.04 24.47 17.48
C HIS A 123 41.67 23.71 16.19
N PRO A 124 42.47 23.82 15.12
CA PRO A 124 42.20 23.19 13.83
C PRO A 124 42.65 21.71 13.79
N TYR A 125 42.41 20.97 14.87
CA TYR A 125 42.75 19.55 14.96
C TYR A 125 41.60 18.74 15.53
N TYR A 126 41.45 17.52 15.01
CA TYR A 126 40.67 16.46 15.62
C TYR A 126 41.56 15.68 16.59
N THR A 127 41.08 15.45 17.81
CA THR A 127 41.79 14.61 18.77
C THR A 127 41.17 13.22 18.79
N VAL A 128 41.90 12.25 18.23
CA VAL A 128 41.50 10.85 18.10
C VAL A 128 42.20 10.01 19.16
N ARG A 129 41.44 9.25 19.94
CA ARG A 129 41.97 8.30 20.91
C ARG A 129 42.14 6.94 20.24
N LEU A 130 43.39 6.51 20.07
CA LEU A 130 43.72 5.21 19.52
C LEU A 130 43.45 4.08 20.53
N THR A 131 43.42 2.83 20.05
CA THR A 131 43.19 1.62 20.86
C THR A 131 44.21 1.43 21.99
N ASN A 132 45.43 1.93 21.80
CA ASN A 132 46.50 1.92 22.80
C ASN A 132 46.35 3.02 23.89
N GLY A 133 45.30 3.85 23.80
CA GLY A 133 45.02 4.93 24.73
C GLY A 133 45.77 6.24 24.46
N LEU A 134 46.63 6.29 23.44
CA LEU A 134 47.30 7.52 23.03
C LEU A 134 46.32 8.44 22.30
N LEU A 135 46.54 9.75 22.43
CA LEU A 135 45.82 10.78 21.70
C LEU A 135 46.65 11.18 20.47
N MET A 136 46.03 11.12 19.30
CA MET A 136 46.56 11.57 18.03
C MET A 136 45.81 12.83 17.60
N ASN A 137 46.54 13.89 17.27
CA ASN A 137 45.96 15.09 16.69
C ASN A 137 46.06 15.00 15.17
N VAL A 138 44.92 15.08 14.49
CA VAL A 138 44.81 15.05 13.03
C VAL A 138 44.35 16.41 12.54
N SER A 139 45.03 16.99 11.56
CA SER A 139 44.66 18.30 10.98
C SER A 139 43.28 18.23 10.31
N VAL A 140 42.60 19.37 10.19
CA VAL A 140 41.35 19.45 9.39
C VAL A 140 41.58 19.04 7.93
N ASP A 141 42.75 19.36 7.37
CA ASP A 141 43.08 19.05 5.98
C ASP A 141 43.36 17.55 5.73
N ASP A 142 43.64 16.79 6.79
CA ASP A 142 44.00 15.37 6.73
C ASP A 142 42.84 14.46 7.20
N MET A 143 41.67 15.03 7.48
CA MET A 143 40.49 14.31 7.91
C MET A 143 39.34 14.58 6.94
N PHE A 144 38.84 13.54 6.29
CA PHE A 144 37.58 13.60 5.57
C PHE A 144 36.42 13.49 6.57
N VAL A 145 35.49 14.44 6.53
CA VAL A 145 34.38 14.54 7.47
C VAL A 145 33.05 14.72 6.76
N MET A 146 32.07 13.92 7.15
CA MET A 146 30.67 14.20 6.90
C MET A 146 29.96 14.39 8.24
N LYS A 147 29.15 15.43 8.35
CA LYS A 147 28.48 15.78 9.60
C LYS A 147 27.11 16.39 9.35
N ASP A 148 26.10 15.83 10.02
CA ASP A 148 24.75 16.37 10.13
C ASP A 148 24.74 17.43 11.23
N LEU A 149 24.54 18.69 10.84
CA LEU A 149 24.63 19.81 11.76
C LEU A 149 23.50 19.74 12.80
N ASN A 150 23.89 19.83 14.08
CA ASN A 150 22.94 19.89 15.17
C ASN A 150 22.35 21.31 15.27
N PRO A 151 21.00 21.49 15.23
CA PRO A 151 20.39 22.81 15.35
C PRO A 151 20.59 23.47 16.72
N ILE A 152 20.85 22.70 17.77
CA ILE A 152 21.11 23.22 19.13
C ILE A 152 22.52 23.81 19.23
N ASP A 153 23.50 23.14 18.61
CA ASP A 153 24.89 23.59 18.59
C ASP A 153 25.60 23.13 17.31
N PRO A 154 25.61 23.97 16.25
CA PRO A 154 26.18 23.60 14.95
C PRO A 154 27.67 23.30 15.00
N PHE A 155 28.39 23.90 15.96
CA PHE A 155 29.85 23.90 16.03
C PHE A 155 30.41 22.66 16.76
N LYS A 156 29.59 21.96 17.55
CA LYS A 156 30.03 20.78 18.31
C LYS A 156 29.88 19.47 17.54
N ARG A 157 29.20 18.48 18.12
CA ARG A 157 29.00 17.15 17.53
C ARG A 157 27.80 17.19 16.60
N GLY A 158 27.81 16.32 15.60
CA GLY A 158 26.64 16.09 14.76
C GLY A 158 25.47 15.52 15.56
N LEU A 159 24.29 15.54 14.95
CA LEU A 159 23.09 14.92 15.51
C LEU A 159 22.65 13.78 14.58
N GLY A 160 22.75 12.54 15.06
CA GLY A 160 22.31 11.38 14.29
C GLY A 160 20.80 11.24 14.24
N GLN A 161 20.29 10.70 13.13
CA GLN A 161 18.86 10.37 12.97
C GLN A 161 18.40 9.34 14.02
N SER A 162 19.27 8.39 14.39
CA SER A 162 18.94 7.38 15.41
C SER A 162 18.76 7.98 16.81
N GLU A 163 19.41 9.11 17.12
CA GLU A 163 19.32 9.75 18.44
C GLU A 163 17.93 10.35 18.70
N ALA A 164 17.25 10.81 17.65
CA ALA A 164 15.88 11.29 17.75
C ALA A 164 14.88 10.16 18.06
N LEU A 165 15.25 8.91 17.79
CA LEU A 165 14.48 7.70 18.07
C LEU A 165 14.98 6.93 19.29
N ALA A 166 15.76 7.59 20.16
CA ALA A 166 16.36 6.95 21.33
C ALA A 166 15.30 6.21 22.17
N ASP A 167 14.22 6.90 22.51
CA ASP A 167 13.17 6.38 23.37
C ASP A 167 12.45 5.18 22.74
N GLU A 168 12.14 5.22 21.44
CA GLU A 168 11.46 4.14 20.74
C GLU A 168 12.35 2.89 20.62
N ILE A 169 13.62 3.09 20.26
CA ILE A 169 14.61 2.00 20.10
C ILE A 169 14.90 1.36 21.45
N GLU A 170 15.07 2.17 22.50
CA GLU A 170 15.29 1.70 23.86
C GLU A 170 14.06 1.01 24.42
N THR A 171 12.86 1.55 24.20
CA THR A 171 11.61 0.95 24.65
C THR A 171 11.40 -0.42 24.02
N ASP A 172 11.64 -0.59 22.71
CA ASP A 172 11.55 -1.93 22.08
C ASP A 172 12.60 -2.89 22.65
N GLU A 173 13.80 -2.40 22.98
CA GLU A 173 14.84 -3.22 23.60
C GLU A 173 14.49 -3.63 25.03
N TYR A 174 13.99 -2.70 25.85
CA TYR A 174 13.52 -3.00 27.20
C TYR A 174 12.34 -3.96 27.17
N ALA A 175 11.40 -3.79 26.23
CA ALA A 175 10.32 -4.72 26.00
C ALA A 175 10.85 -6.11 25.61
N ALA A 176 11.81 -6.19 24.68
CA ALA A 176 12.42 -7.46 24.28
C ALA A 176 13.19 -8.14 25.42
N LYS A 177 13.95 -7.38 26.22
CA LYS A 177 14.65 -7.86 27.42
C LYS A 177 13.67 -8.33 28.49
N PHE A 178 12.58 -7.60 28.68
CA PHE A 178 11.49 -8.00 29.58
C PHE A 178 10.86 -9.31 29.12
N GLN A 179 10.48 -9.42 27.84
CA GLN A 179 9.94 -10.66 27.26
C GLN A 179 10.92 -11.82 27.40
N LYS A 180 12.21 -11.62 27.07
CA LYS A 180 13.24 -12.64 27.24
C LYS A 180 13.37 -13.08 28.69
N ARG A 181 13.39 -12.14 29.65
CA ARG A 181 13.44 -12.43 31.09
C ARG A 181 12.17 -13.12 31.58
N PHE A 182 11.02 -12.73 31.07
CA PHE A 182 9.73 -13.35 31.35
C PHE A 182 9.75 -14.82 30.92
N PHE A 183 10.12 -15.12 29.67
CA PHE A 183 10.21 -16.52 29.21
C PHE A 183 11.35 -17.31 29.87
N PHE A 184 12.46 -16.65 30.23
CA PHE A 184 13.61 -17.33 30.82
C PHE A 184 13.42 -17.63 32.31
N ASN A 185 12.81 -16.72 33.07
CA ASN A 185 12.72 -16.80 34.53
C ASN A 185 11.29 -16.90 35.09
N ASP A 186 10.24 -16.67 34.28
CA ASP A 186 8.82 -16.59 34.70
C ASP A 186 8.61 -15.79 36.01
N ALA A 187 9.45 -14.76 36.20
CA ALA A 187 9.70 -14.17 37.52
C ALA A 187 8.94 -12.86 37.74
N THR A 188 7.67 -12.81 37.38
CA THR A 188 6.72 -11.95 38.08
C THR A 188 5.89 -12.86 38.97
N PRO A 189 5.98 -12.74 40.31
CA PRO A 189 5.02 -13.40 41.18
C PRO A 189 3.66 -12.75 40.91
N ASN A 190 2.93 -13.31 39.96
CA ASN A 190 1.53 -13.03 39.71
C ASN A 190 0.64 -13.59 40.82
N LEU A 191 1.23 -14.17 41.87
CA LEU A 191 0.54 -14.93 42.92
C LEU A 191 0.88 -14.33 44.28
N ILE A 192 -0.12 -13.73 44.93
CA ILE A 192 -0.05 -13.48 46.38
C ILE A 192 -0.57 -14.73 47.07
N ILE A 193 0.32 -15.37 47.81
CA ILE A 193 0.03 -16.60 48.56
C ILE A 193 -0.23 -16.22 50.01
N GLY A 194 -1.51 -16.21 50.40
CA GLY A 194 -1.93 -16.00 51.77
C GLY A 194 -1.79 -17.28 52.60
N MET A 195 -0.92 -17.27 53.62
CA MET A 195 -0.75 -18.38 54.56
C MET A 195 -1.05 -17.92 56.00
N PRO A 196 -2.34 -17.76 56.37
CA PRO A 196 -2.70 -17.34 57.72
C PRO A 196 -2.21 -18.34 58.78
N LYS A 197 -1.65 -17.84 59.89
CA LYS A 197 -1.05 -18.62 61.01
C LYS A 197 0.27 -19.37 60.73
N SER A 198 0.98 -19.06 59.64
CA SER A 198 2.29 -19.69 59.32
C SER A 198 3.49 -19.06 60.07
N THR A 199 4.42 -19.90 60.54
CA THR A 199 5.67 -19.43 61.16
C THR A 199 6.67 -18.90 60.12
N PRO A 200 7.64 -18.04 60.51
CA PRO A 200 8.69 -17.55 59.59
C PRO A 200 9.48 -18.67 58.91
N GLU A 201 9.76 -19.76 59.61
CA GLU A 201 10.52 -20.90 59.10
C GLU A 201 9.73 -21.69 58.05
N GLN A 202 8.41 -21.82 58.25
CA GLN A 202 7.51 -22.45 57.27
C GLN A 202 7.41 -21.61 55.99
N ARG A 203 7.33 -20.27 56.12
CA ARG A 203 7.37 -19.35 54.97
C ARG A 203 8.67 -19.47 54.18
N GLN A 204 9.81 -19.57 54.87
CA GLN A 204 11.11 -19.66 54.22
C GLN A 204 11.33 -20.99 53.51
N ARG A 205 10.90 -22.11 54.12
CA ARG A 205 10.93 -23.44 53.49
C ARG A 205 10.01 -23.53 52.28
N PHE A 206 8.79 -22.99 52.39
CA PHE A 206 7.85 -22.93 51.28
C PHE A 206 8.40 -22.08 50.13
N ARG A 207 9.01 -20.92 50.44
CA ARG A 207 9.65 -20.07 49.43
C ARG A 207 10.81 -20.78 48.73
N SER A 208 11.67 -21.51 49.46
CA SER A 208 12.78 -22.25 48.83
C SER A 208 12.29 -23.39 47.96
N GLU A 209 11.30 -24.16 48.41
CA GLU A 209 10.71 -25.26 47.64
C GLU A 209 9.97 -24.75 46.39
N TRP A 210 9.25 -23.63 46.52
CA TRP A 210 8.61 -22.95 45.40
C TRP A 210 9.65 -22.45 44.38
N LEU A 211 10.69 -21.75 44.83
CA LEU A 211 11.76 -21.27 43.94
C LEU A 211 12.56 -22.41 43.29
N GLU A 212 12.70 -23.56 43.93
CA GLU A 212 13.38 -24.72 43.35
C GLU A 212 12.53 -25.43 42.28
N ARG A 213 11.20 -25.49 42.48
CA ARG A 213 10.27 -26.17 41.58
C ARG A 213 9.78 -25.33 40.40
N PHE A 214 9.87 -24.01 40.48
CA PHE A 214 9.40 -23.08 39.45
C PHE A 214 10.53 -22.34 38.73
N ARG A 215 11.78 -22.80 38.90
CA ARG A 215 12.95 -22.20 38.25
C ARG A 215 13.30 -22.93 36.97
N GLY A 216 13.17 -22.25 35.83
CA GLY A 216 13.65 -22.70 34.53
C GLY A 216 12.57 -22.73 33.45
N VAL A 217 13.01 -22.71 32.19
CA VAL A 217 12.20 -22.53 30.96
C VAL A 217 11.06 -23.55 30.81
N PHE A 218 11.18 -24.74 31.41
CA PHE A 218 10.22 -25.83 31.27
C PHE A 218 9.27 -26.01 32.47
N GLN A 219 9.36 -25.18 33.52
CA GLN A 219 8.61 -25.38 34.78
C GLN A 219 7.59 -24.27 35.10
N SER A 220 7.29 -23.40 34.13
CA SER A 220 6.35 -22.27 34.22
C SER A 220 4.87 -22.64 34.38
N HIS A 221 4.53 -23.93 34.47
CA HIS A 221 3.17 -24.43 34.68
C HIS A 221 3.06 -25.56 35.72
N GLY A 222 4.04 -25.68 36.63
CA GLY A 222 3.97 -26.65 37.73
C GLY A 222 2.76 -26.39 38.64
N VAL A 223 2.07 -27.44 39.07
CA VAL A 223 1.05 -27.33 40.12
C VAL A 223 1.70 -27.72 41.44
N ALA A 224 1.81 -26.77 42.38
CA ALA A 224 2.30 -27.04 43.72
C ALA A 224 1.12 -27.30 44.67
N THR A 225 1.02 -28.52 45.18
CA THR A 225 0.07 -28.90 46.21
C THR A 225 0.65 -28.66 47.60
N VAL A 226 -0.07 -27.95 48.47
CA VAL A 226 0.37 -27.58 49.82
C VAL A 226 -0.58 -28.18 50.86
N ASN A 227 -0.05 -28.66 51.99
CA ASN A 227 -0.83 -29.29 53.06
C ASN A 227 -1.44 -28.27 54.06
N GLY A 228 -2.16 -27.24 53.59
CA GLY A 228 -2.83 -26.26 54.46
C GLY A 228 -3.84 -25.35 53.73
N GLU A 229 -4.63 -24.57 54.49
CA GLU A 229 -5.51 -23.53 53.94
C GLU A 229 -4.66 -22.38 53.35
N VAL A 230 -4.44 -22.42 52.04
CA VAL A 230 -3.69 -21.41 51.30
C VAL A 230 -4.61 -20.76 50.29
N THR A 231 -4.76 -19.43 50.37
CA THR A 231 -5.47 -18.66 49.35
C THR A 231 -4.47 -18.12 48.33
N VAL A 232 -4.72 -18.45 47.06
CA VAL A 232 -3.85 -18.09 45.95
C VAL A 232 -4.61 -17.07 45.08
N ASN A 233 -4.23 -15.81 45.19
CA ASN A 233 -4.83 -14.75 44.38
C ASN A 233 -3.90 -14.41 43.22
N LYS A 234 -4.42 -14.48 41.99
CA LYS A 234 -3.71 -14.03 40.79
C LYS A 234 -3.83 -12.51 40.69
N VAL A 235 -2.70 -11.79 40.67
CA VAL A 235 -2.61 -10.31 40.74
C VAL A 235 -2.14 -9.70 39.41
N GLY A 236 -1.94 -10.48 38.36
CA GLY A 236 -1.47 -9.95 37.08
C GLY A 236 -2.14 -10.58 35.85
N ASP A 237 -2.36 -9.75 34.84
CA ASP A 237 -2.86 -10.16 33.53
C ASP A 237 -1.79 -10.88 32.71
N SER A 238 -2.22 -11.66 31.71
CA SER A 238 -1.32 -12.40 30.82
C SER A 238 -0.66 -11.45 29.81
N MET A 239 0.48 -11.82 29.21
CA MET A 239 1.13 -11.01 28.16
C MET A 239 0.20 -10.66 26.98
N LYS A 240 -0.88 -11.43 26.78
CA LYS A 240 -1.89 -11.20 25.76
C LYS A 240 -2.77 -9.98 26.09
N ASP A 241 -2.89 -9.63 27.35
CA ASP A 241 -3.71 -8.52 27.84
C ASP A 241 -2.96 -7.17 27.81
N MET A 242 -1.62 -7.19 27.73
CA MET A 242 -0.77 -5.99 27.64
C MET A 242 -0.56 -5.44 26.21
N ASP A 243 -1.22 -6.00 25.20
CA ASP A 243 -1.11 -5.64 23.78
C ASP A 243 0.33 -5.37 23.25
N MET A 244 1.32 -6.10 23.79
CA MET A 244 2.73 -5.84 23.51
C MET A 244 3.12 -6.10 22.06
N VAL A 245 2.37 -6.95 21.34
CA VAL A 245 2.64 -7.26 19.93
C VAL A 245 2.31 -6.06 19.05
N ASN A 246 1.17 -5.39 19.28
CA ASN A 246 0.83 -4.18 18.55
C ASN A 246 1.78 -3.04 18.92
N GLY A 247 2.15 -2.91 20.20
CA GLY A 247 3.15 -1.93 20.63
C GLY A 247 4.50 -2.08 19.89
N ARG A 248 5.00 -3.31 19.74
CA ARG A 248 6.25 -3.56 18.99
C ARG A 248 6.11 -3.39 17.49
N THR A 249 4.92 -3.61 16.93
CA THR A 249 4.62 -3.30 15.52
C THR A 249 4.56 -1.80 15.30
N PHE A 250 3.97 -1.05 16.22
CA PHE A 250 3.92 0.41 16.21
C PHE A 250 5.32 1.02 16.27
N LEU A 251 6.13 0.62 17.26
CA LEU A 251 7.52 1.09 17.39
C LEU A 251 8.36 0.75 16.15
N ARG A 252 8.16 -0.44 15.56
CA ARG A 252 8.79 -0.78 14.27
C ARG A 252 8.46 0.23 13.19
N ASN A 253 7.17 0.48 12.99
CA ASN A 253 6.70 1.34 11.90
C ASN A 253 7.14 2.78 12.13
N ALA A 254 7.14 3.28 13.37
CA ALA A 254 7.68 4.59 13.73
C ALA A 254 9.17 4.73 13.37
N VAL A 255 9.98 3.71 13.65
CA VAL A 255 11.39 3.69 13.25
C VAL A 255 11.53 3.72 11.73
N LEU A 256 10.76 2.92 10.99
CA LEU A 256 10.81 2.91 9.52
C LEU A 256 10.39 4.25 8.90
N GLU A 257 9.33 4.85 9.43
CA GLU A 257 8.80 6.15 9.00
C GLU A 257 9.83 7.27 9.20
N HIS A 258 10.52 7.30 10.35
CA HIS A 258 11.54 8.30 10.63
C HIS A 258 12.72 8.26 9.64
N PHE A 259 13.15 7.07 9.22
CA PHE A 259 14.20 6.91 8.20
C PHE A 259 13.66 7.02 6.77
N GLY A 260 12.34 7.19 6.59
CA GLY A 260 11.69 7.26 5.28
C GLY A 260 11.73 5.94 4.49
N VAL A 261 11.96 4.81 5.16
CA VAL A 261 12.11 3.50 4.50
C VAL A 261 10.76 2.77 4.46
N PRO A 262 10.21 2.47 3.28
CA PRO A 262 8.99 1.70 3.18
C PRO A 262 9.14 0.28 3.75
N ARG A 263 8.08 -0.23 4.38
CA ARG A 263 8.04 -1.57 5.00
C ARG A 263 8.34 -2.70 3.99
N GLU A 264 7.98 -2.48 2.73
CA GLU A 264 8.20 -3.42 1.62
C GLU A 264 9.70 -3.66 1.36
N ILE A 265 10.53 -2.61 1.49
CA ILE A 265 11.99 -2.70 1.32
C ILE A 265 12.61 -3.57 2.43
N MET A 266 12.01 -3.54 3.63
CA MET A 266 12.41 -4.37 4.76
C MET A 266 11.82 -5.80 4.72
N GLY A 267 11.17 -6.18 3.61
CA GLY A 267 10.63 -7.53 3.40
C GLY A 267 9.29 -7.81 4.07
N ILE A 268 8.60 -6.78 4.58
CA ILE A 268 7.28 -6.90 5.20
C ILE A 268 6.22 -6.70 4.10
N THR A 269 5.65 -7.80 3.61
CA THR A 269 4.79 -7.82 2.40
C THR A 269 3.31 -8.09 2.69
N GLU A 270 2.85 -7.78 3.92
CA GLU A 270 1.43 -7.88 4.28
C GLU A 270 0.61 -6.97 3.36
N SER A 271 -0.11 -7.59 2.40
CA SER A 271 -0.98 -7.01 1.36
C SER A 271 -0.35 -6.21 0.21
N SER A 272 0.98 -6.29 0.00
CA SER A 272 1.64 -5.55 -1.09
C SER A 272 1.54 -6.30 -2.44
N ASN A 273 1.15 -5.59 -3.49
CA ASN A 273 1.16 -6.06 -4.88
C ASN A 273 2.39 -5.48 -5.64
N ARG A 274 2.66 -5.96 -6.86
CA ARG A 274 3.83 -5.54 -7.65
C ARG A 274 3.91 -4.01 -7.85
N ALA A 275 2.79 -3.37 -8.18
CA ALA A 275 2.75 -1.92 -8.40
C ALA A 275 3.09 -1.16 -7.10
N THR A 276 2.61 -1.62 -5.94
CA THR A 276 2.96 -1.02 -4.65
C THR A 276 4.44 -1.22 -4.30
N SER A 277 5.06 -2.34 -4.68
CA SER A 277 6.49 -2.58 -4.48
C SER A 277 7.36 -1.71 -5.38
N GLU A 278 7.00 -1.55 -6.65
CA GLU A 278 7.70 -0.66 -7.59
C GLU A 278 7.60 0.81 -7.14
N ALA A 279 6.41 1.25 -6.71
CA ALA A 279 6.24 2.58 -6.13
C ALA A 279 7.07 2.78 -4.84
N ALA A 280 7.13 1.77 -3.96
CA ALA A 280 7.95 1.82 -2.75
C ALA A 280 9.45 1.94 -3.06
N GLN A 281 9.95 1.20 -4.07
CA GLN A 281 11.34 1.31 -4.53
C GLN A 281 11.64 2.71 -5.08
N PHE A 282 10.72 3.28 -5.86
CA PHE A 282 10.85 4.62 -6.39
C PHE A 282 10.94 5.67 -5.28
N ILE A 283 9.99 5.66 -4.33
CA ILE A 283 9.96 6.58 -3.17
C ILE A 283 11.25 6.44 -2.35
N TYR A 284 11.70 5.21 -2.10
CA TYR A 284 12.91 4.96 -1.33
C TYR A 284 14.16 5.51 -2.02
N ALA A 285 14.31 5.26 -3.33
CA ALA A 285 15.45 5.75 -4.10
C ALA A 285 15.46 7.29 -4.17
N GLN A 286 14.30 7.91 -4.46
CA GLN A 286 14.18 9.35 -4.64
C GLN A 286 14.33 10.13 -3.31
N ASN A 287 13.69 9.68 -2.24
CA ASN A 287 13.61 10.45 -0.99
C ASN A 287 14.68 10.09 0.02
N VAL A 288 15.21 8.86 -0.01
CA VAL A 288 16.21 8.40 0.95
C VAL A 288 17.57 8.27 0.29
N LEU A 289 17.72 7.44 -0.75
CA LEU A 289 19.04 7.11 -1.26
C LEU A 289 19.71 8.29 -1.98
N MET A 290 19.02 8.92 -2.95
CA MET A 290 19.59 10.01 -3.75
C MET A 290 20.04 11.24 -2.93
N PRO A 291 19.28 11.73 -1.93
CA PRO A 291 19.74 12.83 -1.09
C PRO A 291 21.00 12.47 -0.29
N ASN A 292 21.14 11.23 0.19
CA ASN A 292 22.36 10.80 0.87
C ASN A 292 23.55 10.73 -0.11
N LEU A 293 23.35 10.24 -1.34
CA LEU A 293 24.38 10.24 -2.37
C LEU A 293 24.82 11.65 -2.76
N ARG A 294 23.88 12.58 -2.95
CA ARG A 294 24.21 13.98 -3.28
C ARG A 294 25.02 14.67 -2.17
N ARG A 295 24.68 14.42 -0.90
CA ARG A 295 25.49 14.94 0.23
C ARG A 295 26.89 14.34 0.26
N ARG A 296 27.02 13.05 -0.07
CA ARG A 296 28.31 12.38 -0.20
C ARG A 296 29.11 12.94 -1.38
N GLU A 297 28.46 13.15 -2.52
CA GLU A 297 29.02 13.78 -3.72
C GLU A 297 29.60 15.15 -3.40
N GLU A 298 28.82 16.00 -2.74
CA GLU A 298 29.26 17.32 -2.29
C GLU A 298 30.48 17.23 -1.37
N ALA A 299 30.47 16.31 -0.40
CA ALA A 299 31.60 16.11 0.51
C ALA A 299 32.87 15.65 -0.22
N ILE A 300 32.75 14.72 -1.18
CA ILE A 300 33.88 14.22 -1.99
C ILE A 300 34.43 15.33 -2.87
N ASN A 301 33.56 16.08 -3.55
CA ASN A 301 33.94 17.19 -4.42
C ASN A 301 34.60 18.34 -3.65
N ASN A 302 34.21 18.58 -2.41
CA ASN A 302 34.79 19.64 -1.59
C ASN A 302 36.08 19.23 -0.87
N GLN A 303 36.22 17.97 -0.46
CA GLN A 303 37.31 17.54 0.43
C GLN A 303 38.37 16.65 -0.24
N ILE A 304 38.03 15.90 -1.29
CA ILE A 304 38.94 14.92 -1.91
C ILE A 304 39.36 15.37 -3.31
N ILE A 305 38.39 15.71 -4.17
CA ILE A 305 38.64 16.06 -5.58
C ILE A 305 39.64 17.21 -5.78
N PRO A 306 39.69 18.27 -4.94
CA PRO A 306 40.62 19.38 -5.14
C PRO A 306 42.10 18.98 -5.07
N TYR A 307 42.43 17.84 -4.43
CA TYR A 307 43.80 17.30 -4.43
C TYR A 307 44.22 16.67 -5.77
N PHE A 308 43.26 16.36 -6.63
CA PHE A 308 43.45 15.69 -7.91
C PHE A 308 43.30 16.63 -9.12
N GLY A 309 42.54 17.73 -8.98
CA GLY A 309 42.37 18.77 -10.00
C GLY A 309 41.23 19.72 -9.64
N ASN A 310 41.34 21.00 -10.01
CA ASN A 310 40.31 22.02 -9.73
C ASN A 310 39.20 22.05 -10.81
N ASP A 311 39.45 21.41 -11.96
CA ASP A 311 38.56 21.28 -13.12
C ASP A 311 37.73 20.00 -13.09
N LEU A 312 37.79 19.24 -11.98
CA LEU A 312 37.20 17.91 -11.87
C LEU A 312 35.93 17.93 -11.00
N VAL A 313 34.94 17.14 -11.38
CA VAL A 313 33.71 16.93 -10.62
C VAL A 313 33.36 15.45 -10.63
N TRP A 314 33.12 14.89 -9.45
CA TRP A 314 32.55 13.56 -9.27
C TRP A 314 31.03 13.62 -9.23
N ARG A 315 30.36 12.74 -9.98
CA ARG A 315 28.90 12.56 -9.95
C ARG A 315 28.54 11.10 -9.72
N PHE A 316 27.58 10.83 -8.84
CA PHE A 316 27.01 9.49 -8.75
C PHE A 316 25.99 9.23 -9.84
N ASP A 317 25.91 7.99 -10.30
CA ASP A 317 24.86 7.57 -11.22
C ASP A 317 23.48 7.63 -10.56
N ASP A 318 22.45 7.91 -11.37
CA ASP A 318 21.08 7.94 -10.88
C ASP A 318 20.59 6.51 -10.59
N ILE A 319 20.37 6.24 -9.29
CA ILE A 319 19.90 4.96 -8.78
C ILE A 319 18.36 4.87 -8.74
N ILE A 320 17.64 5.92 -9.14
CA ILE A 320 16.17 5.88 -9.22
C ILE A 320 15.76 4.87 -10.30
N PRO A 321 14.99 3.82 -9.95
CA PRO A 321 14.50 2.89 -10.95
C PRO A 321 13.65 3.63 -11.97
N ARG A 322 14.13 3.72 -13.22
CA ARG A 322 13.34 4.29 -14.32
C ARG A 322 12.10 3.44 -14.55
N ASN A 323 10.94 4.07 -14.59
CA ASN A 323 9.71 3.38 -14.93
C ASN A 323 9.75 3.03 -16.42
N GLN A 324 10.19 1.81 -16.73
CA GLN A 324 10.33 1.34 -18.09
C GLN A 324 9.01 1.38 -18.88
N GLU A 325 7.85 1.30 -18.22
CA GLU A 325 6.57 1.45 -18.90
C GLU A 325 6.27 2.91 -19.26
N PHE A 326 6.61 3.85 -18.37
CA PHE A 326 6.50 5.29 -18.65
C PHE A 326 7.47 5.74 -19.75
N ASP A 327 8.74 5.32 -19.69
CA ASP A 327 9.73 5.67 -20.72
C ASP A 327 9.38 5.05 -22.08
N LYS A 328 8.80 3.83 -22.08
CA LYS A 328 8.26 3.20 -23.29
C LYS A 328 7.07 3.96 -23.85
N ALA A 329 6.12 4.36 -23.01
CA ALA A 329 4.97 5.15 -23.43
C ALA A 329 5.44 6.50 -24.00
N LEU A 330 6.29 7.24 -23.28
CA LEU A 330 6.84 8.52 -23.73
C LEU A 330 7.62 8.39 -25.05
N GLY A 331 8.44 7.34 -25.19
CA GLY A 331 9.20 7.07 -26.42
C GLY A 331 8.30 6.72 -27.61
N ILE A 332 7.29 5.86 -27.40
CA ILE A 332 6.37 5.42 -28.47
C ILE A 332 5.37 6.52 -28.83
N ASP A 333 4.78 7.18 -27.83
CA ASP A 333 3.79 8.23 -28.02
C ASP A 333 4.44 9.50 -28.57
N GLY A 334 5.62 9.88 -28.06
CA GLY A 334 6.40 10.99 -28.59
C GLY A 334 6.85 10.74 -30.03
N TRP A 335 7.23 9.51 -30.37
CA TRP A 335 7.50 9.11 -31.76
C TRP A 335 6.24 9.17 -32.63
N ASN A 336 5.12 8.63 -32.15
CA ASN A 336 3.87 8.57 -32.89
C ASN A 336 3.24 9.95 -33.13
N ALA A 337 3.42 10.87 -32.19
CA ALA A 337 2.99 12.26 -32.27
C ALA A 337 3.95 13.15 -33.08
N GLY A 338 5.11 12.64 -33.50
CA GLY A 338 6.12 13.41 -34.24
C GLY A 338 6.87 14.44 -33.39
N LEU A 339 6.83 14.31 -32.05
CA LEU A 339 7.56 15.17 -31.10
C LEU A 339 9.00 14.72 -30.91
N LEU A 340 9.25 13.41 -30.98
CA LEU A 340 10.58 12.82 -30.85
C LEU A 340 11.05 12.32 -32.21
N THR A 341 12.37 12.43 -32.44
CA THR A 341 13.04 11.71 -33.51
C THR A 341 13.10 10.21 -33.19
N LYS A 342 13.36 9.40 -34.22
CA LYS A 342 13.47 7.95 -34.06
C LYS A 342 14.58 7.57 -33.09
N ASP A 343 15.70 8.30 -33.07
CA ASP A 343 16.82 8.01 -32.17
C ASP A 343 16.55 8.45 -30.73
N GLU A 344 15.91 9.61 -30.51
CA GLU A 344 15.47 10.01 -29.17
C GLU A 344 14.43 9.03 -28.59
N ALA A 345 13.53 8.50 -29.42
CA ALA A 345 12.60 7.46 -29.03
C ALA A 345 13.32 6.13 -28.70
N ARG A 346 14.35 5.75 -29.47
CA ARG A 346 15.16 4.54 -29.22
C ARG A 346 15.99 4.64 -27.95
N GLU A 347 16.55 5.82 -27.67
CA GLU A 347 17.27 6.10 -26.43
C GLU A 347 16.38 5.90 -25.21
N LYS A 348 15.15 6.45 -25.22
CA LYS A 348 14.16 6.23 -24.16
C LYS A 348 13.74 4.76 -24.02
N LEU A 349 13.80 3.99 -25.11
CA LEU A 349 13.54 2.55 -25.12
C LEU A 349 14.78 1.70 -24.71
N GLY A 350 15.92 2.33 -24.42
CA GLY A 350 17.17 1.65 -24.08
C GLY A 350 17.80 0.90 -25.26
N MET A 351 17.50 1.30 -26.49
CA MET A 351 18.04 0.71 -27.71
C MET A 351 19.20 1.57 -28.26
N PRO A 352 20.22 0.95 -28.88
CA PRO A 352 21.27 1.72 -29.54
C PRO A 352 20.69 2.56 -30.69
N PRO A 353 21.29 3.73 -30.99
CA PRO A 353 20.84 4.61 -32.07
C PRO A 353 20.82 3.87 -33.41
N ALA A 354 19.95 4.30 -34.32
CA ALA A 354 19.80 3.64 -35.61
C ALA A 354 21.03 3.91 -36.49
N LEU A 355 21.59 2.85 -37.08
CA LEU A 355 22.76 2.94 -37.98
C LEU A 355 22.52 3.84 -39.21
N VAL A 356 21.27 4.04 -39.63
CA VAL A 356 20.87 4.93 -40.73
C VAL A 356 19.45 5.50 -40.46
N GLY A 357 19.28 6.81 -40.62
CA GLY A 357 17.97 7.48 -40.57
C GLY A 357 17.37 7.55 -39.16
N GLY A 358 18.16 7.95 -38.18
CA GLY A 358 17.78 8.14 -36.77
C GLY A 358 17.16 9.50 -36.46
N ASP A 359 17.67 10.56 -37.08
CA ASP A 359 17.17 11.95 -36.92
C ASP A 359 16.01 12.25 -37.89
N VAL A 360 14.97 11.43 -37.84
CA VAL A 360 13.77 11.59 -38.66
C VAL A 360 12.57 11.69 -37.74
N TYR A 361 11.58 12.51 -38.08
CA TYR A 361 10.29 12.60 -37.38
C TYR A 361 9.22 11.78 -38.11
N LYS A 362 8.29 11.19 -37.36
CA LYS A 362 7.13 10.53 -37.95
C LYS A 362 6.12 11.59 -38.40
N THR A 363 5.74 11.57 -39.67
CA THR A 363 4.61 12.35 -40.20
C THR A 363 3.58 11.36 -40.78
N GLN A 364 2.29 11.64 -40.63
CA GLN A 364 1.23 10.85 -41.25
C GLN A 364 0.54 11.71 -42.31
N PHE A 365 0.38 11.16 -43.51
CA PHE A 365 -0.52 11.70 -44.52
C PHE A 365 -1.64 10.66 -44.68
N SER A 366 -2.82 10.95 -44.16
CA SER A 366 -3.97 10.04 -44.17
C SER A 366 -4.59 9.93 -45.56
N ASP A 367 -4.98 8.72 -45.96
CA ASP A 367 -5.54 8.39 -47.26
C ASP A 367 -6.85 9.15 -47.55
N VAL A 368 -6.93 9.78 -48.73
CA VAL A 368 -8.14 10.43 -49.25
C VAL A 368 -8.88 9.44 -50.13
N TYR A 369 -10.03 8.95 -49.67
CA TYR A 369 -10.89 8.05 -50.44
C TYR A 369 -11.85 8.85 -51.31
N ILE A 370 -11.68 8.76 -52.62
CA ILE A 370 -12.46 9.46 -53.65
C ILE A 370 -13.39 8.45 -54.33
N ARG A 371 -14.63 8.83 -54.65
CA ARG A 371 -15.54 7.98 -55.44
C ARG A 371 -15.19 8.08 -56.93
N GLU A 372 -15.53 7.07 -57.74
CA GLU A 372 -15.15 7.02 -59.17
C GLU A 372 -15.68 8.22 -60.00
N ASP A 373 -16.73 8.84 -59.51
CA ASP A 373 -17.50 9.94 -60.07
C ASP A 373 -17.08 11.35 -59.59
N ASP A 374 -16.10 11.45 -58.68
CA ASP A 374 -15.60 12.71 -58.14
C ASP A 374 -14.38 13.23 -58.94
N ASP A 375 -14.32 14.54 -59.22
CA ASP A 375 -13.18 15.18 -59.90
C ASP A 375 -11.98 15.34 -58.94
N PRO A 376 -10.86 14.60 -59.14
CA PRO A 376 -9.72 14.62 -58.23
C PRO A 376 -9.04 15.99 -58.16
N VAL A 377 -9.11 16.78 -59.24
CA VAL A 377 -8.47 18.08 -59.32
C VAL A 377 -9.27 19.09 -58.50
N ALA A 378 -10.60 19.09 -58.61
CA ALA A 378 -11.48 19.99 -57.87
C ALA A 378 -11.42 19.76 -56.34
N ILE A 379 -11.28 18.51 -55.90
CA ILE A 379 -11.16 18.16 -54.47
C ILE A 379 -9.78 18.56 -53.92
N SER A 380 -8.72 18.38 -54.70
CA SER A 380 -7.36 18.82 -54.30
C SER A 380 -7.25 20.34 -54.17
N THR A 381 -7.93 21.12 -55.02
CA THR A 381 -8.00 22.59 -54.86
C THR A 381 -8.96 23.02 -53.77
N ALA A 382 -10.05 22.29 -53.51
CA ALA A 382 -10.96 22.57 -52.41
C ALA A 382 -10.29 22.38 -51.04
N ALA A 383 -9.49 21.32 -50.88
CA ALA A 383 -8.73 21.03 -49.65
C ALA A 383 -7.63 22.07 -49.37
N ALA A 384 -6.99 22.60 -50.42
CA ALA A 384 -5.99 23.66 -50.29
C ALA A 384 -6.60 25.03 -49.91
N ASN A 385 -7.87 25.28 -50.26
CA ASN A 385 -8.54 26.57 -50.04
C ASN A 385 -9.27 26.69 -48.69
N LEU A 386 -9.31 25.62 -47.88
CA LEU A 386 -9.97 25.61 -46.57
C LEU A 386 -9.10 26.14 -45.41
N GLN A 387 -7.88 26.62 -45.69
CA GLN A 387 -6.95 27.16 -44.68
C GLN A 387 -7.25 28.60 -44.19
N TYR A 388 -8.36 29.23 -44.61
CA TYR A 388 -8.71 30.60 -44.22
C TYR A 388 -10.22 30.81 -44.01
N ALA A 389 -10.74 30.65 -42.78
CA ALA A 389 -11.89 31.42 -42.26
C ALA A 389 -12.20 31.07 -40.79
N GLU A 390 -12.46 32.13 -40.01
CA GLU A 390 -12.68 32.18 -38.56
C GLU A 390 -14.01 31.58 -38.05
N SER A 391 -13.97 31.20 -36.77
CA SER A 391 -14.99 30.64 -35.87
C SER A 391 -16.28 31.48 -35.64
N ALA A 392 -17.42 30.80 -35.43
CA ALA A 392 -18.59 31.19 -34.58
C ALA A 392 -19.63 30.02 -34.49
N PRO A 393 -20.73 30.12 -33.70
CA PRO A 393 -20.89 29.84 -32.26
C PRO A 393 -21.88 28.66 -31.97
N PRO A 394 -22.11 28.25 -30.69
CA PRO A 394 -22.96 27.09 -30.36
C PRO A 394 -24.45 27.43 -30.16
N LEU A 395 -25.32 26.45 -30.44
CA LEU A 395 -26.78 26.50 -30.26
C LEU A 395 -27.21 25.80 -28.97
N GLU A 396 -28.04 26.49 -28.19
CA GLU A 396 -28.67 26.06 -26.94
C GLU A 396 -29.88 25.13 -27.17
N THR A 397 -30.05 24.13 -26.30
CA THR A 397 -31.37 23.65 -25.83
C THR A 397 -31.22 23.12 -24.39
N GLY A 398 -31.94 23.73 -23.43
CA GLY A 398 -32.15 23.20 -22.07
C GLY A 398 -33.31 22.21 -22.03
N GLY A 399 -33.61 21.51 -20.94
CA GLY A 399 -33.01 21.38 -19.61
C GLY A 399 -33.91 20.47 -18.78
N GLU A 400 -33.37 19.53 -18.02
CA GLU A 400 -34.10 18.75 -17.00
C GLU A 400 -33.14 18.37 -15.85
N GLN A 401 -33.18 19.21 -14.81
CA GLN A 401 -32.81 19.01 -13.40
C GLN A 401 -31.62 18.09 -13.07
N ASP A 402 -30.43 18.67 -13.08
CA ASP A 402 -29.22 18.14 -12.47
C ASP A 402 -29.28 18.15 -10.93
N ILE A 403 -28.92 17.02 -10.33
CA ILE A 403 -28.35 17.00 -8.98
C ILE A 403 -26.84 17.12 -9.18
N GLU A 404 -26.31 18.34 -9.01
CA GLU A 404 -24.87 18.62 -9.05
C GLU A 404 -24.12 17.77 -8.02
N ILE A 405 -23.26 16.87 -8.49
CA ILE A 405 -22.16 16.35 -7.69
C ILE A 405 -21.01 17.33 -7.91
N THR A 406 -20.89 18.32 -7.03
CA THR A 406 -19.71 19.18 -7.01
C THR A 406 -18.49 18.37 -6.58
N ASP A 407 -17.46 18.45 -7.40
CA ASP A 407 -16.14 17.94 -7.14
C ASP A 407 -15.50 18.76 -6.01
N ASN A 408 -15.10 18.09 -4.92
CA ASN A 408 -14.08 18.56 -3.98
C ASN A 408 -13.75 17.43 -3.00
N GLY A 409 -12.80 16.60 -3.42
CA GLY A 409 -12.13 15.59 -2.60
C GLY A 409 -11.10 14.84 -3.45
N ILE A 410 -10.04 15.56 -3.83
CA ILE A 410 -9.02 15.22 -4.84
C ILE A 410 -8.63 13.72 -4.86
N PRO A 411 -8.90 13.00 -5.95
CA PRO A 411 -8.15 11.82 -6.36
C PRO A 411 -6.92 12.25 -7.17
N LEU A 412 -5.75 11.70 -6.81
CA LEU A 412 -4.50 11.87 -7.54
C LEU A 412 -4.60 11.23 -8.95
N ASP A 413 -4.26 12.06 -9.94
CA ASP A 413 -3.74 11.77 -11.28
C ASP A 413 -4.55 10.82 -12.17
N ALA A 414 -5.46 11.42 -12.96
CA ALA A 414 -6.02 10.82 -14.16
C ALA A 414 -6.23 11.87 -15.26
N GLU A 415 -5.18 12.61 -15.63
CA GLU A 415 -5.15 13.29 -16.93
C GLU A 415 -4.70 12.29 -18.00
N ASN A 416 -5.68 11.68 -18.67
CA ASN A 416 -5.72 11.34 -20.10
C ASN A 416 -6.82 10.30 -20.35
N GLY A 417 -8.06 10.76 -20.35
CA GLY A 417 -9.20 10.05 -20.90
C GLY A 417 -9.86 10.94 -21.93
N ALA A 418 -9.24 11.11 -23.10
CA ALA A 418 -9.90 11.72 -24.24
C ALA A 418 -11.14 10.89 -24.57
N GLU A 419 -12.30 11.55 -24.52
CA GLU A 419 -13.55 11.07 -25.09
C GLU A 419 -13.30 10.71 -26.55
N GLY A 420 -13.46 9.43 -26.86
CA GLY A 420 -13.42 8.90 -28.21
C GLY A 420 -14.61 7.98 -28.41
N THR A 421 -15.77 8.56 -28.68
CA THR A 421 -16.85 7.90 -29.42
C THR A 421 -16.39 7.65 -30.86
N GLY A 422 -15.45 6.70 -31.01
CA GLY A 422 -14.90 6.26 -32.28
C GLY A 422 -15.49 4.90 -32.67
N ASP A 423 -16.50 4.94 -33.52
CA ASP A 423 -17.01 3.79 -34.26
C ASP A 423 -15.96 3.41 -35.33
N GLY A 424 -15.23 2.30 -35.15
CA GLY A 424 -14.22 1.87 -36.14
C GLY A 424 -13.17 0.86 -35.64
N ALA A 425 -13.44 -0.42 -35.89
CA ALA A 425 -12.51 -1.56 -36.08
C ALA A 425 -11.00 -1.45 -35.73
N GLU A 426 -10.62 -1.36 -34.45
CA GLU A 426 -9.32 -1.84 -33.97
C GLU A 426 -9.50 -3.10 -33.09
N GLY A 427 -9.04 -4.26 -33.58
CA GLY A 427 -9.06 -5.53 -32.87
C GLY A 427 -7.98 -5.61 -31.79
N ILE A 428 -8.14 -6.51 -30.81
CA ILE A 428 -7.07 -6.78 -29.83
C ILE A 428 -5.94 -7.53 -30.56
N GLU A 429 -4.77 -6.91 -30.66
CA GLU A 429 -3.63 -7.47 -31.40
C GLU A 429 -3.06 -8.71 -30.69
N ILE A 430 -3.36 -9.90 -31.22
CA ILE A 430 -2.77 -11.17 -30.78
C ILE A 430 -1.56 -11.45 -31.67
N VAL A 431 -0.39 -10.94 -31.29
CA VAL A 431 0.86 -11.13 -32.04
C VAL A 431 1.27 -12.60 -31.99
N SER A 432 1.16 -13.30 -33.12
CA SER A 432 1.63 -14.68 -33.28
C SER A 432 2.73 -14.75 -34.36
N SER A 433 3.85 -15.40 -34.08
CA SER A 433 4.93 -15.58 -35.04
C SER A 433 4.53 -16.58 -36.14
N LYS A 434 5.07 -16.42 -37.36
CA LYS A 434 4.90 -17.42 -38.44
C LYS A 434 5.40 -18.78 -37.94
N GLY A 435 4.49 -19.74 -37.77
CA GLY A 435 4.80 -21.10 -37.29
C GLY A 435 4.20 -21.48 -35.93
N THR A 436 3.44 -20.59 -35.27
CA THR A 436 2.75 -20.91 -34.00
C THR A 436 1.76 -22.06 -34.15
N SER A 437 1.87 -23.04 -33.25
CA SER A 437 0.95 -24.18 -33.18
C SER A 437 -0.48 -23.74 -32.81
N PRO A 438 -1.51 -24.55 -33.15
CA PRO A 438 -2.89 -24.27 -32.74
C PRO A 438 -3.07 -24.12 -31.22
N GLU A 439 -2.31 -24.88 -30.42
CA GLU A 439 -2.33 -24.80 -28.95
C GLU A 439 -1.74 -23.48 -28.45
N GLU A 440 -0.61 -23.03 -29.02
CA GLU A 440 -0.01 -21.74 -28.67
C GLU A 440 -0.93 -20.57 -29.01
N ARG A 441 -1.62 -20.62 -30.15
CA ARG A 441 -2.63 -19.59 -30.50
C ARG A 441 -3.78 -19.55 -29.51
N LYS A 442 -4.27 -20.72 -29.07
CA LYS A 442 -5.33 -20.82 -28.06
C LYS A 442 -4.86 -20.24 -26.72
N ASN A 443 -3.63 -20.53 -26.31
CA ASN A 443 -3.05 -19.96 -25.09
C ASN A 443 -2.87 -18.44 -25.16
N LEU A 444 -2.38 -17.92 -26.29
CA LEU A 444 -2.29 -16.46 -26.51
C LEU A 444 -3.65 -15.78 -26.47
N GLN A 445 -4.68 -16.42 -27.03
CA GLN A 445 -6.06 -15.92 -26.98
C GLN A 445 -6.62 -15.91 -25.55
N VAL A 446 -6.35 -16.95 -24.75
CA VAL A 446 -6.74 -17.01 -23.33
C VAL A 446 -6.06 -15.89 -22.54
N GLN A 447 -4.76 -15.67 -22.77
CA GLN A 447 -4.02 -14.58 -22.12
C GLN A 447 -4.53 -13.20 -22.52
N ALA A 448 -4.81 -12.98 -23.81
CA ALA A 448 -5.40 -11.74 -24.30
C ALA A 448 -6.79 -11.48 -23.70
N ALA A 449 -7.63 -12.52 -23.61
CA ALA A 449 -8.94 -12.44 -22.99
C ALA A 449 -8.84 -12.07 -21.51
N GLN A 450 -7.94 -12.72 -20.77
CA GLN A 450 -7.70 -12.43 -19.35
C GLN A 450 -7.28 -10.97 -19.15
N ARG A 451 -6.33 -10.49 -19.95
CA ARG A 451 -5.80 -9.13 -19.83
C ARG A 451 -6.87 -8.07 -20.14
N ALA A 452 -7.61 -8.25 -21.23
CA ALA A 452 -8.63 -7.31 -21.66
C ALA A 452 -9.80 -7.22 -20.66
N LEU A 453 -10.27 -8.36 -20.14
CA LEU A 453 -11.32 -8.39 -19.12
C LEU A 453 -10.85 -7.81 -17.80
N LEU A 454 -9.62 -8.11 -17.37
CA LEU A 454 -9.06 -7.55 -16.12
C LEU A 454 -8.90 -6.03 -16.20
N GLN A 455 -8.53 -5.49 -17.38
CA GLN A 455 -8.46 -4.05 -17.58
C GLN A 455 -9.85 -3.40 -17.50
N ALA A 456 -10.84 -3.99 -18.18
CA ALA A 456 -12.22 -3.51 -18.13
C ALA A 456 -12.83 -3.59 -16.72
N GLU A 457 -12.55 -4.67 -15.98
CA GLU A 457 -12.95 -4.85 -14.58
C GLU A 457 -12.37 -3.74 -13.69
N ARG A 458 -11.07 -3.42 -13.81
CA ARG A 458 -10.42 -2.37 -13.01
C ARG A 458 -11.05 -1.00 -13.24
N GLU A 459 -11.24 -0.63 -14.49
CA GLU A 459 -11.82 0.66 -14.89
C GLU A 459 -13.24 0.83 -14.33
N GLN A 460 -14.07 -0.21 -14.45
CA GLN A 460 -15.48 -0.17 -14.05
C GLN A 460 -15.67 -0.33 -12.53
N THR A 461 -14.87 -1.18 -11.87
CA THR A 461 -14.97 -1.42 -10.42
C THR A 461 -14.74 -0.14 -9.62
N GLN A 462 -13.82 0.72 -10.05
CA GLN A 462 -13.54 2.00 -9.38
C GLN A 462 -14.78 2.90 -9.35
N ARG A 463 -15.54 2.96 -10.46
CA ARG A 463 -16.77 3.75 -10.56
C ARG A 463 -17.85 3.24 -9.61
N PHE A 464 -18.05 1.91 -9.59
CA PHE A 464 -18.95 1.27 -8.64
C PHE A 464 -18.53 1.49 -7.18
N GLU A 465 -17.23 1.42 -6.87
CA GLU A 465 -16.71 1.59 -5.50
C GLU A 465 -16.98 3.00 -4.99
N ILE A 466 -16.71 4.03 -5.80
CA ILE A 466 -16.99 5.43 -5.45
C ILE A 466 -18.50 5.64 -5.22
N ALA A 467 -19.33 5.16 -6.15
CA ALA A 467 -20.78 5.32 -6.07
C ALA A 467 -21.38 4.61 -4.83
N THR A 468 -20.95 3.37 -4.58
CA THR A 468 -21.38 2.58 -3.42
C THR A 468 -20.94 3.21 -2.10
N LEU A 469 -19.71 3.71 -2.05
CA LEU A 469 -19.16 4.36 -0.85
C LEU A 469 -19.90 5.68 -0.53
N LYS A 470 -20.21 6.49 -1.55
CA LYS A 470 -21.04 7.69 -1.39
C LYS A 470 -22.44 7.33 -0.86
N TYR A 471 -23.07 6.31 -1.44
CA TYR A 471 -24.38 5.82 -0.99
C TYR A 471 -24.35 5.33 0.46
N LEU A 472 -23.41 4.47 0.83
CA LEU A 472 -23.34 3.91 2.19
C LEU A 472 -23.04 4.97 3.26
N ARG A 473 -22.20 5.96 2.95
CA ARG A 473 -21.96 7.11 3.85
C ARG A 473 -23.24 7.90 4.12
N GLU A 474 -23.98 8.18 3.05
CA GLU A 474 -25.21 8.96 3.14
C GLU A 474 -26.33 8.17 3.84
N GLN A 475 -26.45 6.85 3.58
CA GLN A 475 -27.32 5.96 4.34
C GLN A 475 -26.95 5.96 5.83
N GLY A 476 -25.66 5.87 6.17
CA GLY A 476 -25.16 5.96 7.55
C GLY A 476 -25.54 7.27 8.24
N ARG A 477 -25.48 8.40 7.52
CA ARG A 477 -25.92 9.71 8.02
C ARG A 477 -27.42 9.72 8.32
N ARG A 478 -28.26 9.17 7.43
CA ARG A 478 -29.72 9.08 7.65
C ARG A 478 -30.06 8.20 8.85
N VAL A 479 -29.39 7.06 8.99
CA VAL A 479 -29.55 6.16 10.14
C VAL A 479 -29.13 6.84 11.45
N SER A 480 -27.99 7.54 11.48
CA SER A 480 -27.53 8.30 12.66
C SER A 480 -28.54 9.40 13.05
N ASN A 481 -29.04 10.17 12.08
CA ASN A 481 -30.07 11.18 12.33
C ASN A 481 -31.37 10.59 12.91
N ALA A 482 -31.81 9.43 12.40
CA ALA A 482 -33.01 8.76 12.89
C ALA A 482 -32.88 8.28 14.34
N MET A 483 -31.66 7.92 14.77
CA MET A 483 -31.37 7.55 16.16
C MET A 483 -31.33 8.75 17.11
N GLY A 484 -30.99 9.95 16.62
CA GLY A 484 -30.86 11.18 17.40
C GLY A 484 -32.17 11.94 17.65
N GLY A 485 -33.24 11.63 16.91
CA GLY A 485 -34.53 12.33 16.97
C GLY A 485 -34.55 13.64 16.17
N THR A 486 -35.52 13.79 15.27
CA THR A 486 -35.57 14.94 14.33
C THR A 486 -36.31 16.16 14.88
N THR A 487 -37.11 16.03 15.94
CA THR A 487 -37.73 17.16 16.69
C THR A 487 -38.02 16.76 18.14
N LYS A 488 -38.11 17.74 19.06
CA LYS A 488 -38.38 17.53 20.50
C LYS A 488 -39.77 16.96 20.81
N ASP A 489 -40.69 16.94 19.85
CA ASP A 489 -42.11 16.62 20.04
C ASP A 489 -42.56 15.29 19.41
N GLU A 490 -41.70 14.57 18.68
CA GLU A 490 -42.00 13.25 18.11
C GLU A 490 -41.40 12.12 18.97
N ARG A 491 -42.17 11.07 19.27
CA ARG A 491 -41.66 9.88 19.95
C ARG A 491 -40.55 9.26 19.08
N SER A 492 -39.34 9.17 19.62
CA SER A 492 -38.21 8.60 18.87
C SER A 492 -38.39 7.09 18.65
N VAL A 493 -37.69 6.52 17.67
CA VAL A 493 -37.68 5.07 17.42
C VAL A 493 -37.24 4.30 18.67
N TRP A 494 -36.37 4.91 19.49
CA TRP A 494 -36.00 4.41 20.81
C TRP A 494 -37.14 4.40 21.81
N ASP A 495 -37.99 5.43 21.85
CA ASP A 495 -39.11 5.49 22.79
C ASP A 495 -40.19 4.47 22.44
N ILE A 496 -40.36 4.16 21.15
CA ILE A 496 -41.23 3.09 20.68
C ILE A 496 -40.69 1.72 21.11
N LEU A 497 -39.40 1.46 20.92
CA LEU A 497 -38.76 0.20 21.31
C LEU A 497 -38.81 0.00 22.82
N MET A 498 -38.35 0.99 23.58
CA MET A 498 -38.23 0.87 25.04
C MET A 498 -39.59 0.90 25.74
N GLY A 499 -40.58 1.64 25.20
CA GLY A 499 -41.95 1.65 25.72
C GLY A 499 -42.69 0.31 25.53
N ALA A 500 -42.19 -0.56 24.66
CA ALA A 500 -42.74 -1.89 24.44
C ALA A 500 -42.08 -2.98 25.32
N ILE A 501 -41.03 -2.66 26.08
CA ILE A 501 -40.36 -3.56 27.02
C ILE A 501 -41.05 -3.46 28.40
N PRO A 502 -41.71 -4.52 28.90
CA PRO A 502 -42.43 -4.46 30.17
C PRO A 502 -41.51 -4.16 31.36
N GLY A 503 -41.85 -3.16 32.17
CA GLY A 503 -41.11 -2.82 33.39
C GLY A 503 -39.87 -1.93 33.19
N TYR A 504 -39.60 -1.45 31.96
CA TYR A 504 -38.53 -0.50 31.71
C TYR A 504 -38.86 0.90 32.26
N ASP A 505 -38.01 1.42 33.17
CA ASP A 505 -38.02 2.81 33.63
C ASP A 505 -36.69 3.50 33.28
N PRO A 506 -36.68 4.49 32.37
CA PRO A 506 -35.47 5.22 31.97
C PRO A 506 -34.85 6.07 33.09
N ASN A 507 -35.56 6.31 34.19
CA ASN A 507 -35.11 7.18 35.29
C ASN A 507 -34.65 6.41 36.55
N SER A 508 -34.61 5.07 36.51
CA SER A 508 -34.16 4.27 37.65
C SER A 508 -32.62 4.19 37.74
N GLU A 509 -32.07 4.17 38.95
CA GLU A 509 -30.61 4.04 39.17
C GLU A 509 -30.06 2.68 38.67
N ASP A 510 -30.91 1.66 38.61
CA ASP A 510 -30.60 0.30 38.14
C ASP A 510 -31.14 0.01 36.71
N ALA A 511 -31.42 1.06 35.91
CA ALA A 511 -32.10 0.94 34.62
C ALA A 511 -31.42 -0.04 33.64
N ALA A 512 -30.09 -0.17 33.69
CA ALA A 512 -29.33 -1.07 32.82
C ALA A 512 -29.60 -2.56 33.17
N GLU A 513 -29.54 -2.93 34.44
CA GLU A 513 -29.75 -4.32 34.89
C GLU A 513 -31.22 -4.74 34.77
N GLN A 514 -32.14 -3.81 35.08
CA GLN A 514 -33.57 -4.02 34.90
C GLN A 514 -33.96 -4.13 33.41
N SER A 515 -33.32 -3.39 32.51
CA SER A 515 -33.58 -3.48 31.07
C SER A 515 -33.08 -4.78 30.45
N ALA A 516 -31.91 -5.28 30.84
CA ALA A 516 -31.40 -6.58 30.40
C ALA A 516 -32.28 -7.73 30.89
N ALA A 517 -32.72 -7.68 32.15
CA ALA A 517 -33.63 -8.68 32.72
C ALA A 517 -35.03 -8.64 32.08
N ALA A 518 -35.58 -7.44 31.86
CA ALA A 518 -36.87 -7.26 31.19
C ALA A 518 -36.82 -7.73 29.73
N TRP A 519 -35.76 -7.38 28.99
CA TRP A 519 -35.52 -7.87 27.64
C TRP A 519 -35.39 -9.39 27.61
N SER A 520 -34.64 -9.96 28.55
CA SER A 520 -34.45 -11.41 28.70
C SER A 520 -35.72 -12.16 29.10
N SER A 521 -36.73 -11.47 29.65
CA SER A 521 -38.03 -12.08 29.99
C SER A 521 -38.97 -12.22 28.79
N LEU A 522 -38.72 -11.48 27.70
CA LEU A 522 -39.50 -11.59 26.46
C LEU A 522 -39.20 -12.88 25.72
N SER A 523 -40.22 -13.39 25.00
CA SER A 523 -40.03 -14.52 24.08
C SER A 523 -39.10 -14.11 22.92
N GLU A 524 -38.41 -15.09 22.32
CA GLU A 524 -37.54 -14.84 21.16
C GLU A 524 -38.32 -14.18 20.02
N ALA A 525 -39.56 -14.62 19.77
CA ALA A 525 -40.45 -14.03 18.77
C ALA A 525 -40.79 -12.55 19.05
N ASP A 526 -41.00 -12.19 20.32
CA ASP A 526 -41.26 -10.81 20.71
C ASP A 526 -40.02 -9.92 20.56
N ARG A 527 -38.84 -10.41 20.95
CA ARG A 527 -37.57 -9.69 20.76
C ARG A 527 -37.31 -9.43 19.28
N THR A 528 -37.45 -10.47 18.43
CA THR A 528 -37.29 -10.31 16.98
C THR A 528 -38.28 -9.29 16.43
N ARG A 529 -39.57 -9.37 16.82
CA ARG A 529 -40.60 -8.41 16.37
C ARG A 529 -40.26 -6.97 16.74
N LEU A 530 -39.78 -6.73 17.96
CA LEU A 530 -39.42 -5.41 18.45
C LEU A 530 -38.17 -4.86 17.75
N VAL A 531 -37.13 -5.67 17.59
CA VAL A 531 -35.92 -5.28 16.86
C VAL A 531 -36.24 -5.01 15.39
N SER A 532 -37.04 -5.85 14.73
CA SER A 532 -37.46 -5.63 13.35
C SER A 532 -38.28 -4.35 13.19
N ALA A 533 -39.18 -4.04 14.13
CA ALA A 533 -39.94 -2.79 14.13
C ALA A 533 -39.02 -1.58 14.30
N PHE A 534 -38.01 -1.67 15.17
CA PHE A 534 -36.99 -0.63 15.33
C PHE A 534 -36.23 -0.42 14.02
N THR A 535 -35.70 -1.48 13.40
CA THR A 535 -34.91 -1.35 12.17
C THR A 535 -35.72 -0.79 11.01
N LEU A 536 -36.97 -1.22 10.85
CA LEU A 536 -37.87 -0.71 9.81
C LEU A 536 -38.28 0.75 10.05
N GLY A 537 -38.25 1.21 11.31
CA GLY A 537 -38.58 2.59 11.67
C GLY A 537 -37.43 3.60 11.53
N LEU A 538 -36.21 3.15 11.23
CA LEU A 538 -35.05 4.05 11.11
C LEU A 538 -35.11 4.93 9.86
N ILE A 539 -35.30 4.33 8.69
CA ILE A 539 -35.29 5.01 7.39
C ILE A 539 -36.26 4.33 6.43
N ASP A 540 -36.59 5.00 5.31
CA ASP A 540 -37.41 4.43 4.24
C ASP A 540 -36.57 3.44 3.39
N TRP A 541 -36.56 2.18 3.81
CA TRP A 541 -35.80 1.11 3.12
C TRP A 541 -36.22 0.90 1.65
N PRO A 542 -37.51 0.91 1.27
CA PRO A 542 -37.91 0.92 -0.14
C PRO A 542 -37.32 2.10 -0.95
N GLN A 543 -37.24 3.29 -0.36
CA GLN A 543 -36.60 4.44 -1.01
C GLN A 543 -35.08 4.23 -1.14
N GLU A 544 -34.43 3.61 -0.14
CA GLU A 544 -33.01 3.24 -0.21
C GLU A 544 -32.71 2.26 -1.35
N GLU A 545 -33.58 1.27 -1.56
CA GLU A 545 -33.48 0.32 -2.68
C GLU A 545 -33.62 1.05 -4.02
N THR A 546 -34.59 1.96 -4.13
CA THR A 546 -34.81 2.78 -5.34
C THR A 546 -33.60 3.67 -5.63
N ALA A 547 -33.03 4.32 -4.61
CA ALA A 547 -31.85 5.17 -4.74
C ALA A 547 -30.64 4.37 -5.22
N LEU A 548 -30.39 3.18 -4.65
CA LEU A 548 -29.28 2.33 -5.06
C LEU A 548 -29.47 1.79 -6.49
N LEU A 549 -30.71 1.47 -6.88
CA LEU A 549 -31.03 1.08 -8.25
C LEU A 549 -30.71 2.19 -9.26
N ASN A 550 -31.11 3.44 -8.97
CA ASN A 550 -30.83 4.57 -9.84
C ASN A 550 -29.33 4.83 -10.02
N ILE A 551 -28.53 4.51 -9.00
CA ILE A 551 -27.07 4.60 -9.05
C ILE A 551 -26.47 3.46 -9.89
N PHE A 552 -26.93 2.22 -9.70
CA PHE A 552 -26.33 1.06 -10.35
C PHE A 552 -26.82 0.79 -11.77
N GLU A 553 -28.04 1.19 -12.14
CA GLU A 553 -28.55 0.97 -13.48
C GLU A 553 -27.67 1.53 -14.62
N PRO A 554 -27.25 2.81 -14.59
CA PRO A 554 -26.36 3.34 -15.64
C PRO A 554 -25.00 2.64 -15.64
N LEU A 555 -24.44 2.34 -14.45
CA LEU A 555 -23.16 1.65 -14.32
C LEU A 555 -23.22 0.20 -14.84
N TRP A 556 -24.33 -0.50 -14.59
CA TRP A 556 -24.54 -1.83 -15.15
C TRP A 556 -24.60 -1.81 -16.67
N LYS A 557 -25.32 -0.85 -17.27
CA LYS A 557 -25.39 -0.70 -18.74
C LYS A 557 -24.00 -0.47 -19.32
N GLU A 558 -23.25 0.49 -18.77
CA GLU A 558 -21.90 0.80 -19.22
C GLU A 558 -20.95 -0.42 -19.11
N SER A 559 -20.94 -1.08 -17.95
CA SER A 559 -20.11 -2.27 -17.73
C SER A 559 -20.49 -3.44 -18.64
N TYR A 560 -21.77 -3.64 -18.91
CA TYR A 560 -22.25 -4.65 -19.83
C TYR A 560 -21.75 -4.37 -21.25
N ASP A 561 -21.87 -3.12 -21.71
CA ASP A 561 -21.43 -2.71 -23.05
C ASP A 561 -19.91 -2.81 -23.19
N LYS A 562 -19.16 -2.50 -22.14
CA LYS A 562 -17.71 -2.72 -22.08
C LYS A 562 -17.37 -4.20 -22.24
N GLY A 563 -18.07 -5.09 -21.56
CA GLY A 563 -17.89 -6.55 -21.66
C GLY A 563 -18.20 -7.08 -23.06
N ALA A 564 -19.31 -6.62 -23.65
CA ALA A 564 -19.66 -6.93 -25.04
C ALA A 564 -18.60 -6.39 -26.02
N GLY A 565 -18.08 -5.19 -25.78
CA GLY A 565 -17.01 -4.56 -26.55
C GLY A 565 -15.70 -5.34 -26.50
N VAL A 566 -15.31 -5.85 -25.32
CA VAL A 566 -14.12 -6.71 -25.17
C VAL A 566 -14.25 -7.96 -26.03
N SER A 567 -15.41 -8.64 -25.98
CA SER A 567 -15.69 -9.79 -26.85
C SER A 567 -15.64 -9.42 -28.34
N ALA A 568 -16.26 -8.31 -28.73
CA ALA A 568 -16.26 -7.87 -30.11
C ALA A 568 -14.83 -7.65 -30.65
N LYS A 569 -13.96 -7.01 -29.86
CA LYS A 569 -12.56 -6.76 -30.23
C LYS A 569 -11.69 -8.03 -30.18
N LEU A 570 -11.92 -8.92 -29.22
CA LEU A 570 -11.14 -10.15 -29.04
C LEU A 570 -11.38 -11.15 -30.18
N TYR A 571 -12.60 -11.19 -30.71
CA TYR A 571 -13.00 -12.12 -31.77
C TYR A 571 -13.22 -11.45 -33.12
N ASN A 572 -12.82 -10.18 -33.28
CA ASN A 572 -12.97 -9.38 -34.51
C ASN A 572 -14.39 -9.43 -35.10
N LEU A 573 -15.40 -9.23 -34.24
CA LEU A 573 -16.81 -9.23 -34.61
C LEU A 573 -17.23 -7.83 -35.10
N GLN A 574 -18.01 -7.76 -36.18
CA GLN A 574 -18.51 -6.51 -36.73
C GLN A 574 -19.50 -5.81 -35.78
N ALA A 575 -19.48 -4.48 -35.74
CA ALA A 575 -20.21 -3.65 -34.76
C ALA A 575 -21.75 -3.75 -34.84
N VAL A 576 -22.31 -4.15 -35.99
CA VAL A 576 -23.75 -4.09 -36.30
C VAL A 576 -24.62 -5.06 -35.45
N GLN A 577 -24.03 -5.89 -34.58
CA GLN A 577 -24.76 -6.87 -33.77
C GLN A 577 -24.44 -6.87 -32.28
N ARG A 578 -23.91 -5.78 -31.69
CA ARG A 578 -23.70 -5.76 -30.23
C ARG A 578 -25.04 -5.93 -29.48
N PRO A 579 -25.14 -6.83 -28.49
CA PRO A 579 -26.30 -6.86 -27.62
C PRO A 579 -26.23 -5.68 -26.67
N GLU A 580 -27.39 -5.15 -26.29
CA GLU A 580 -27.52 -4.12 -25.26
C GLU A 580 -28.17 -4.72 -24.02
N LEU A 581 -27.93 -4.12 -22.86
CA LEU A 581 -28.64 -4.48 -21.64
C LEU A 581 -30.03 -3.83 -21.63
N ILE A 582 -30.99 -4.52 -22.25
CA ILE A 582 -32.38 -4.03 -22.39
C ILE A 582 -33.12 -4.03 -21.03
N SER A 583 -32.70 -4.86 -20.06
CA SER A 583 -33.31 -4.89 -18.73
C SER A 583 -32.32 -5.35 -17.65
N THR A 584 -32.27 -4.61 -16.55
CA THR A 584 -31.52 -4.95 -15.33
C THR A 584 -32.04 -6.23 -14.65
N ALA A 585 -33.27 -6.67 -14.97
CA ALA A 585 -33.81 -7.95 -14.53
C ALA A 585 -32.97 -9.14 -15.03
N LYS A 586 -32.34 -9.00 -16.20
CA LYS A 586 -31.39 -10.00 -16.74
C LYS A 586 -30.17 -10.18 -15.84
N LEU A 587 -29.78 -9.13 -15.14
CA LEU A 587 -28.71 -9.19 -14.15
C LEU A 587 -29.22 -9.57 -12.77
N ARG A 588 -30.53 -9.75 -12.54
CA ARG A 588 -31.13 -9.81 -11.19
C ARG A 588 -30.67 -8.68 -10.26
N GLY A 589 -30.39 -7.50 -10.83
CA GLY A 589 -29.83 -6.35 -10.09
C GLY A 589 -30.69 -5.91 -8.92
N GLY A 590 -32.02 -5.85 -9.10
CA GLY A 590 -32.96 -5.51 -8.03
C GLY A 590 -32.97 -6.48 -6.85
N VAL A 591 -32.80 -7.77 -7.10
CA VAL A 591 -32.71 -8.77 -6.02
C VAL A 591 -31.44 -8.56 -5.19
N ARG A 592 -30.31 -8.23 -5.84
CA ARG A 592 -29.06 -7.94 -5.13
C ARG A 592 -29.09 -6.61 -4.39
N VAL A 593 -29.66 -5.57 -4.97
CA VAL A 593 -29.89 -4.27 -4.29
C VAL A 593 -30.69 -4.48 -3.02
N LYS A 594 -31.78 -5.26 -3.10
CA LYS A 594 -32.55 -5.65 -1.91
C LYS A 594 -31.72 -6.43 -0.89
N GLY A 595 -30.91 -7.39 -1.33
CA GLY A 595 -30.00 -8.12 -0.45
C GLY A 595 -28.99 -7.21 0.28
N ILE A 596 -28.51 -6.15 -0.37
CA ILE A 596 -27.59 -5.17 0.23
C ILE A 596 -28.29 -4.41 1.37
N THR A 597 -29.51 -3.92 1.15
CA THR A 597 -30.29 -3.20 2.17
C THR A 597 -30.71 -4.12 3.32
N GLU A 598 -31.16 -5.35 3.01
CA GLU A 598 -31.48 -6.39 3.99
C GLU A 598 -30.26 -6.75 4.87
N THR A 599 -29.06 -6.82 4.30
CA THR A 599 -27.83 -7.08 5.06
C THR A 599 -27.53 -5.94 6.04
N THR A 600 -27.73 -4.67 5.64
CA THR A 600 -27.62 -3.53 6.56
C THR A 600 -28.62 -3.67 7.71
N GLN A 601 -29.88 -3.95 7.39
CA GLN A 601 -30.95 -4.13 8.40
C GLN A 601 -30.60 -5.22 9.41
N GLN A 602 -30.10 -6.37 8.94
CA GLN A 602 -29.70 -7.49 9.79
C GLN A 602 -28.51 -7.15 10.70
N SER A 603 -27.50 -6.42 10.20
CA SER A 603 -26.39 -5.95 11.04
C SER A 603 -26.87 -5.03 12.16
N ILE A 604 -27.73 -4.05 11.84
CA ILE A 604 -28.31 -3.15 12.85
C ILE A 604 -29.15 -3.94 13.86
N ALA A 605 -30.01 -4.85 13.38
CA ALA A 605 -30.83 -5.69 14.25
C ALA A 605 -29.99 -6.50 15.26
N ARG A 606 -28.87 -7.06 14.79
CA ARG A 606 -27.94 -7.83 15.64
C ARG A 606 -27.32 -6.95 16.72
N ILE A 607 -26.88 -5.74 16.36
CA ILE A 607 -26.28 -4.79 17.30
C ILE A 607 -27.30 -4.40 18.39
N VAL A 608 -28.52 -4.06 17.99
CA VAL A 608 -29.59 -3.69 18.93
C VAL A 608 -29.93 -4.85 19.86
N SER A 609 -30.09 -6.06 19.32
CA SER A 609 -30.41 -7.25 20.12
C SER A 609 -29.31 -7.54 21.15
N ALA A 610 -28.04 -7.55 20.72
CA ALA A 610 -26.91 -7.82 21.60
C ALA A 610 -26.74 -6.71 22.67
N GLY A 611 -26.91 -5.45 22.29
CA GLY A 611 -26.84 -4.33 23.22
C GLY A 611 -27.91 -4.41 24.32
N LEU A 612 -29.16 -4.72 23.93
CA LEU A 612 -30.26 -4.89 24.91
C LEU A 612 -30.08 -6.12 25.80
N GLU A 613 -29.48 -7.20 25.30
CA GLU A 613 -29.14 -8.37 26.11
C GLU A 613 -28.06 -8.07 27.16
N HIS A 614 -27.09 -7.22 26.83
CA HIS A 614 -26.04 -6.80 27.76
C HIS A 614 -26.45 -5.65 28.68
N GLY A 615 -27.62 -5.03 28.47
CA GLY A 615 -28.04 -3.84 29.22
C GLY A 615 -27.29 -2.56 28.81
N ASP A 616 -26.79 -2.50 27.57
CA ASP A 616 -26.10 -1.33 27.04
C ASP A 616 -27.03 -0.12 26.96
N SER A 617 -26.49 1.07 27.26
CA SER A 617 -27.24 2.32 27.14
C SER A 617 -27.61 2.64 25.68
N ARG A 618 -28.69 3.41 25.47
CA ARG A 618 -29.08 3.90 24.13
C ARG A 618 -27.92 4.54 23.37
N ALA A 619 -27.10 5.34 24.07
CA ALA A 619 -25.93 5.99 23.50
C ALA A 619 -24.84 4.99 23.09
N THR A 620 -24.64 3.92 23.87
CA THR A 620 -23.70 2.85 23.54
C THR A 620 -24.14 2.09 22.29
N ILE A 621 -25.41 1.69 22.21
CA ILE A 621 -25.95 0.95 21.07
C ILE A 621 -25.93 1.84 19.81
N ALA A 622 -26.33 3.10 19.92
CA ALA A 622 -26.27 4.05 18.81
C ALA A 622 -24.84 4.22 18.28
N LYS A 623 -23.84 4.33 19.17
CA LYS A 623 -22.42 4.40 18.78
C LYS A 623 -21.94 3.13 18.08
N GLN A 624 -22.38 1.94 18.52
CA GLN A 624 -22.05 0.68 17.84
C GLN A 624 -22.66 0.62 16.43
N ILE A 625 -23.90 1.09 16.27
CA ILE A 625 -24.55 1.20 14.95
C ILE A 625 -23.79 2.19 14.06
N GLU A 626 -23.43 3.36 14.58
CA GLU A 626 -22.64 4.35 13.83
C GLU A 626 -21.28 3.80 13.38
N GLN A 627 -20.60 3.05 14.25
CA GLN A 627 -19.34 2.39 13.92
C GLN A 627 -19.52 1.35 12.80
N GLU A 628 -20.53 0.47 12.91
CA GLU A 628 -20.85 -0.50 11.85
C GLU A 628 -21.13 0.21 10.52
N MET A 629 -21.92 1.29 10.56
CA MET A 629 -22.24 2.10 9.39
C MET A 629 -21.05 2.90 8.83
N GLN A 630 -19.98 3.10 9.60
CA GLN A 630 -18.73 3.75 9.15
C GLN A 630 -17.73 2.77 8.51
N THR A 631 -17.84 1.45 8.74
CA THR A 631 -16.95 0.41 8.16
C THR A 631 -17.20 0.13 6.66
N THR A 632 -17.35 1.19 5.86
CA THR A 632 -17.92 1.14 4.51
C THR A 632 -16.96 0.70 3.41
N ALA A 633 -15.63 0.81 3.59
CA ALA A 633 -14.69 0.61 2.47
C ALA A 633 -14.63 -0.84 1.96
N SER A 634 -14.44 -1.81 2.87
CA SER A 634 -14.35 -3.23 2.49
C SER A 634 -15.67 -3.77 1.94
N ARG A 635 -16.78 -3.37 2.56
CA ARG A 635 -18.13 -3.72 2.12
C ARG A 635 -18.46 -3.08 0.77
N ALA A 636 -18.19 -1.79 0.58
CA ALA A 636 -18.41 -1.08 -0.68
C ALA A 636 -17.62 -1.73 -1.81
N ARG A 637 -16.35 -2.08 -1.59
CA ARG A 637 -15.52 -2.78 -2.58
C ARG A 637 -16.09 -4.15 -2.95
N THR A 638 -16.56 -4.92 -1.98
CA THR A 638 -17.14 -6.25 -2.23
C THR A 638 -18.40 -6.15 -3.09
N ILE A 639 -19.29 -5.20 -2.76
CA ILE A 639 -20.48 -4.91 -3.55
C ILE A 639 -20.09 -4.45 -4.97
N ALA A 640 -19.18 -3.47 -5.06
CA ALA A 640 -18.75 -2.89 -6.32
C ALA A 640 -18.14 -3.93 -7.26
N THR A 641 -17.24 -4.77 -6.75
CA THR A 641 -16.61 -5.85 -7.51
C THR A 641 -17.66 -6.84 -8.00
N GLN A 642 -18.61 -7.20 -7.14
CA GLN A 642 -19.67 -8.15 -7.49
C GLN A 642 -20.60 -7.60 -8.58
N GLU A 643 -21.05 -6.35 -8.44
CA GLU A 643 -21.95 -5.72 -9.41
C GLU A 643 -21.28 -5.47 -10.75
N CYS A 644 -20.03 -4.98 -10.74
CA CYS A 644 -19.21 -4.80 -11.92
C CYS A 644 -19.01 -6.12 -12.67
N ASN A 645 -18.48 -7.16 -12.00
CA ASN A 645 -18.14 -8.42 -12.66
C ASN A 645 -19.39 -9.15 -13.18
N THR A 646 -20.51 -9.10 -12.45
CA THR A 646 -21.77 -9.68 -12.92
C THR A 646 -22.22 -9.04 -14.23
N SER A 647 -22.14 -7.71 -14.33
CA SER A 647 -22.55 -7.00 -15.55
C SER A 647 -21.58 -7.22 -16.71
N LEU A 648 -20.28 -7.01 -16.45
CA LEU A 648 -19.19 -7.15 -17.42
C LEU A 648 -19.17 -8.55 -18.06
N LEU A 649 -19.20 -9.61 -17.23
CA LEU A 649 -19.11 -10.98 -17.72
C LEU A 649 -20.41 -11.45 -18.38
N THR A 650 -21.54 -10.82 -18.04
CA THR A 650 -22.80 -11.05 -18.75
C THR A 650 -22.78 -10.45 -20.15
N GLY A 651 -22.29 -9.21 -20.32
CA GLY A 651 -22.09 -8.61 -21.64
C GLY A 651 -21.11 -9.39 -22.52
N HIS A 652 -20.01 -9.86 -21.92
CA HIS A 652 -19.02 -10.73 -22.57
C HIS A 652 -19.65 -12.04 -23.08
N TYR A 653 -20.44 -12.71 -22.24
CA TYR A 653 -21.12 -13.95 -22.61
C TYR A 653 -22.21 -13.74 -23.68
N ASP A 654 -23.04 -12.71 -23.52
CA ASP A 654 -24.16 -12.45 -24.42
C ASP A 654 -23.69 -12.05 -25.82
N MET A 655 -22.59 -11.28 -25.92
CA MET A 655 -21.99 -10.93 -27.21
C MET A 655 -21.60 -12.19 -27.99
N MET A 656 -20.92 -13.12 -27.32
CA MET A 656 -20.43 -14.34 -27.97
C MET A 656 -21.54 -15.33 -28.28
N ARG A 657 -22.57 -15.40 -27.43
CA ARG A 657 -23.79 -16.16 -27.73
C ARG A 657 -24.51 -15.61 -28.97
N LYS A 658 -24.68 -14.29 -29.07
CA LYS A 658 -25.32 -13.62 -30.22
C LYS A 658 -24.49 -13.78 -31.49
N ALA A 659 -23.16 -13.76 -31.38
CA ALA A 659 -22.22 -14.01 -32.48
C ALA A 659 -22.15 -15.47 -32.94
N GLY A 660 -22.88 -16.38 -32.29
CA GLY A 660 -22.99 -17.78 -32.69
C GLY A 660 -21.83 -18.68 -32.26
N ALA A 661 -21.16 -18.36 -31.14
CA ALA A 661 -20.21 -19.29 -30.53
C ALA A 661 -20.91 -20.59 -30.11
N ALA A 662 -20.37 -21.76 -30.48
CA ALA A 662 -20.97 -23.05 -30.11
C ALA A 662 -20.48 -23.55 -28.74
N TRP A 663 -19.30 -23.13 -28.31
CA TRP A 663 -18.66 -23.61 -27.09
C TRP A 663 -18.11 -22.48 -26.23
N LYS A 664 -18.07 -22.73 -24.92
CA LYS A 664 -17.43 -21.89 -23.91
C LYS A 664 -16.50 -22.71 -23.04
N THR A 665 -15.38 -22.11 -22.66
CA THR A 665 -14.37 -22.71 -21.78
C THR A 665 -14.14 -21.81 -20.58
N TRP A 666 -14.17 -22.39 -19.38
CA TRP A 666 -13.96 -21.68 -18.13
C TRP A 666 -12.48 -21.57 -17.78
N HIS A 667 -12.04 -20.38 -17.40
CA HIS A 667 -10.67 -20.11 -16.98
C HIS A 667 -10.63 -19.43 -15.63
N VAL A 668 -9.67 -19.84 -14.81
CA VAL A 668 -9.42 -19.28 -13.49
C VAL A 668 -8.22 -18.35 -13.58
N ALA A 669 -8.42 -17.04 -13.40
CA ALA A 669 -7.33 -16.06 -13.50
C ALA A 669 -6.25 -16.25 -12.43
N ASN A 670 -6.65 -16.70 -11.23
CA ASN A 670 -5.72 -16.97 -10.13
C ASN A 670 -6.07 -18.29 -9.41
N MET A 671 -5.25 -19.32 -9.67
CA MET A 671 -5.46 -20.66 -9.14
C MET A 671 -5.23 -20.78 -7.63
N SER A 672 -4.43 -19.89 -7.03
CA SER A 672 -4.19 -19.94 -5.58
C SER A 672 -5.38 -19.39 -4.80
N ALA A 673 -6.00 -18.31 -5.30
CA ALA A 673 -7.11 -17.61 -4.66
C ALA A 673 -8.50 -18.19 -4.99
N ALA A 674 -8.65 -18.96 -6.08
CA ALA A 674 -9.95 -19.49 -6.47
C ALA A 674 -10.49 -20.52 -5.47
N ARG A 675 -11.82 -20.58 -5.31
CA ARG A 675 -12.50 -21.60 -4.50
C ARG A 675 -12.38 -23.00 -5.13
N PRO A 676 -12.44 -24.09 -4.33
CA PRO A 676 -12.25 -25.45 -4.83
C PRO A 676 -13.21 -25.86 -5.96
N SER A 677 -14.47 -25.39 -5.93
CA SER A 677 -15.45 -25.61 -7.00
C SER A 677 -14.98 -25.01 -8.32
N HIS A 678 -14.43 -23.79 -8.31
CA HIS A 678 -13.98 -23.07 -9.50
C HIS A 678 -12.64 -23.58 -10.03
N LYS A 679 -11.72 -24.02 -9.15
CA LYS A 679 -10.45 -24.63 -9.57
C LYS A 679 -10.66 -25.84 -10.49
N ARG A 680 -11.70 -26.64 -10.21
CA ARG A 680 -12.05 -27.81 -11.03
C ARG A 680 -12.61 -27.45 -12.40
N LEU A 681 -13.16 -26.24 -12.56
CA LEU A 681 -13.70 -25.77 -13.83
C LEU A 681 -12.61 -25.26 -14.78
N ASN A 682 -11.37 -25.05 -14.32
CA ASN A 682 -10.33 -24.48 -15.16
C ASN A 682 -10.01 -25.41 -16.35
N GLY A 683 -10.28 -24.92 -17.56
CA GLY A 683 -10.18 -25.68 -18.80
C GLY A 683 -11.42 -26.52 -19.14
N GLU A 684 -12.44 -26.54 -18.29
CA GLU A 684 -13.71 -27.22 -18.58
C GLU A 684 -14.39 -26.53 -19.77
N ARG A 685 -14.73 -27.32 -20.80
CA ARG A 685 -15.35 -26.85 -22.04
C ARG A 685 -16.74 -27.47 -22.18
N VAL A 686 -17.75 -26.62 -22.35
CA VAL A 686 -19.16 -27.01 -22.48
C VAL A 686 -19.83 -26.28 -23.65
N PRO A 687 -20.93 -26.79 -24.21
CA PRO A 687 -21.72 -26.04 -25.19
C PRO A 687 -22.15 -24.66 -24.65
N ILE A 688 -22.31 -23.66 -25.51
CA ILE A 688 -22.59 -22.27 -25.13
C ILE A 688 -23.80 -22.14 -24.18
N ASP A 689 -24.86 -22.92 -24.43
CA ASP A 689 -26.10 -22.93 -23.65
C ASP A 689 -26.12 -23.97 -22.50
N ALA A 690 -25.05 -24.76 -22.32
CA ALA A 690 -24.96 -25.74 -21.24
C ALA A 690 -24.41 -25.13 -19.95
N LYS A 691 -24.79 -25.70 -18.80
CA LYS A 691 -24.18 -25.40 -17.50
C LYS A 691 -22.85 -26.12 -17.34
N PHE A 692 -21.94 -25.52 -16.60
CA PHE A 692 -20.71 -26.17 -16.12
C PHE A 692 -21.01 -27.20 -15.04
N SER A 693 -20.04 -28.04 -14.69
CA SER A 693 -20.17 -29.11 -13.70
C SER A 693 -20.61 -28.65 -12.31
N ASN A 694 -20.38 -27.38 -11.95
CA ASN A 694 -20.88 -26.79 -10.69
C ASN A 694 -22.28 -26.16 -10.79
N GLY A 695 -22.94 -26.25 -11.95
CA GLY A 695 -24.30 -25.75 -12.17
C GLY A 695 -24.41 -24.29 -12.60
N LEU A 696 -23.29 -23.56 -12.73
CA LEU A 696 -23.25 -22.19 -13.23
C LEU A 696 -23.24 -22.14 -14.76
N MET A 697 -23.82 -21.10 -15.34
CA MET A 697 -23.72 -20.81 -16.78
C MET A 697 -22.45 -20.06 -17.16
N ARG A 698 -21.95 -19.24 -16.24
CA ARG A 698 -20.76 -18.37 -16.43
C ARG A 698 -20.22 -17.93 -15.06
N PRO A 699 -19.00 -17.39 -14.99
CA PRO A 699 -18.52 -16.69 -13.81
C PRO A 699 -19.45 -15.53 -13.44
N CYS A 700 -19.65 -15.30 -12.13
CA CYS A 700 -20.62 -14.33 -11.62
C CYS A 700 -22.03 -14.51 -12.21
N ASP A 701 -22.50 -15.75 -12.35
CA ASP A 701 -23.83 -16.05 -12.89
C ASP A 701 -24.93 -15.34 -12.08
N PRO A 702 -25.68 -14.38 -12.66
CA PRO A 702 -26.74 -13.68 -11.94
C PRO A 702 -27.89 -14.62 -11.54
N ASP A 703 -28.01 -15.79 -12.15
CA ASP A 703 -29.04 -16.77 -11.80
C ASP A 703 -28.69 -17.63 -10.58
N CYS A 704 -27.44 -17.57 -10.10
CA CYS A 704 -27.01 -18.28 -8.90
C CYS A 704 -27.59 -17.64 -7.64
N THR A 705 -28.21 -18.47 -6.79
CA THR A 705 -28.73 -18.05 -5.48
C THR A 705 -27.76 -18.28 -4.33
N ASP A 706 -26.59 -18.89 -4.59
CA ASP A 706 -25.54 -19.11 -3.59
C ASP A 706 -24.42 -18.05 -3.73
N PRO A 707 -24.36 -17.05 -2.82
CA PRO A 707 -23.32 -16.04 -2.84
C PRO A 707 -21.90 -16.62 -2.75
N ALA A 708 -21.72 -17.78 -2.10
CA ALA A 708 -20.42 -18.42 -1.94
C ALA A 708 -19.83 -18.94 -3.26
N GLU A 709 -20.64 -19.04 -4.33
CA GLU A 709 -20.20 -19.44 -5.66
C GLU A 709 -19.95 -18.25 -6.60
N VAL A 710 -20.48 -17.06 -6.31
CA VAL A 710 -20.39 -15.91 -7.24
C VAL A 710 -19.61 -14.72 -6.69
N VAL A 711 -19.60 -14.50 -5.38
CA VAL A 711 -18.89 -13.36 -4.76
C VAL A 711 -17.37 -13.51 -4.89
N ASN A 712 -16.68 -12.40 -5.18
CA ASN A 712 -15.22 -12.32 -5.38
C ASN A 712 -14.70 -13.35 -6.41
N CYS A 713 -15.47 -13.60 -7.47
CA CYS A 713 -15.03 -14.46 -8.57
C CYS A 713 -14.15 -13.67 -9.55
N HIS A 714 -12.96 -14.20 -9.85
CA HIS A 714 -12.05 -13.68 -10.87
C HIS A 714 -11.91 -14.65 -12.06
N CYS A 715 -12.93 -15.48 -12.30
CA CYS A 715 -12.92 -16.41 -13.44
C CYS A 715 -13.47 -15.72 -14.68
N PHE A 716 -13.08 -16.20 -15.86
CA PHE A 716 -13.52 -15.64 -17.14
C PHE A 716 -13.77 -16.76 -18.16
N LEU A 717 -14.41 -16.40 -19.28
CA LEU A 717 -14.73 -17.32 -20.37
C LEU A 717 -13.94 -17.00 -21.64
N THR A 718 -13.61 -18.04 -22.38
CA THR A 718 -13.25 -17.96 -23.81
C THR A 718 -14.20 -18.83 -24.62
N PHE A 719 -14.28 -18.61 -25.93
CA PHE A 719 -15.31 -19.15 -26.79
C PHE A 719 -14.73 -19.70 -28.09
N ASP A 720 -15.32 -20.78 -28.58
CA ASP A 720 -14.98 -21.40 -29.86
C ASP A 720 -16.24 -21.52 -30.74
N LYS A 721 -16.06 -21.55 -32.06
CA LYS A 721 -17.13 -21.88 -33.02
C LYS A 721 -17.52 -23.36 -32.98
#